data_AF-A0AAQ3SVP2-F1
#
_entry.id   AF-A0AAQ3SVP2-F1
#
_cell.length_a   1.000
_cell.length_b   1.000
_cell.length_c   1.000
_cell.angle_alpha   90.00
_cell.angle_beta   90.00
_cell.angle_gamma   90.00
#
_symmetry.space_group_name_H-M   'P 1'
#
loop_
_entity.id
_entity.type
_entity.pdbx_description
1 polymer ?
#
loop_
_entity_poly.entity_id
_entity_poly.type
_entity_poly.pdbx_seq_one_letter_code
_entity_poly.pdbx_strand_id
1 'polypeptide(L)'
;MPGCDHLDCQGGPFGVVIMTTDEHEELVKATIYSSETGVWSMPVSLNGTDCEAYAQYMRDAHEKLWCYYVACVESRRGAVIGDGIYFTLQWRKAIVNYDLCKNRFSIINPPTPDNYDAALKAMEDSSLGFAFVEGSKLQLWSRKVNSEGDAGWVQCKAIELATIIPVDSPSDEDGLLVVGSAEGVGVIFVCTGAGLFAIEIKSGQVRKVDGVYFSILLYMSFYTPGILMDELVGEILLRLPPDEPEHLFRAAFVCKPWLRILCHPAFRRRYRVFHGAPPLLGLLHRRQVLQGDPPARFASTTSMPDFPHPGAAPRRPRPHGFLLGLRRRTRTRPPNGRHTRPLDCRHGRVLIHMLEDERADYLLVWDPVTGDRHAVPQPDVDCLVYSAAVFCDAVGCDHLDCHGGPFRVVFVATLEDRYNICASAYSSMTAAWSAPVILDEDSQSYVQHMRQGRAGRLFYTPYLQPRRGTLVGDAVYFTIRRDNTIVKYDWSKDSLFLVDPPPPQVYYIALIAMDDGSLGFACIEGSSLYLWSRKVNSGGAAEWVQCWAIELETIIPVAESDDEPLVVGSAEGLGVIFISTDVGLFRIKLSSGQVKKVNKSDIYFSVLPYMSFYTPGMLMDDIVSEILLRVPSDEPEHLFRAALVCKPWLRVLCDPAFLRRYSAFHRAPPLLGLLHRLMVMQGDPAPRLSPTTAAPLSPYPDYGHSRALDCRHGRALLHVADGGWHLIVWDPVTGDRHVVPEPPDLPWLIYSAAVCCAVPGCDHLDCHGGPFRVIFMATHDHKELVTATVYSSETGAWSLPVSLGTECEAYARHRRDAVADLLYYIPYVQPRRGAVIGDEAYFTLRWGNAIVIYDLGKNCFSLISPPTPYVYDDVALMEMEDRSLGFARTEGSKLYLWSRKVNSDGAAEWVQCKAIELATSVLVAKPGDEPYVVGSAEGVGVIFISTGAGLFTIELKSGRVKKVDGPGVYFSVLPYMSFYTPSMLPAVAFCLLSCIFFTASICLLNQLVVVCEQ
;
A
#
# COMPACT_ATOMS: atom_id res chain seq x y z
N MET A 1 -20.05 32.38 11.34
CA MET A 1 -21.04 32.24 12.42
C MET A 1 -20.28 32.12 13.74
N PRO A 2 -20.67 32.84 14.80
CA PRO A 2 -20.09 32.70 16.14
C PRO A 2 -20.16 31.24 16.60
N GLY A 3 -19.04 30.66 17.05
CA GLY A 3 -18.99 29.32 17.64
C GLY A 3 -18.91 28.12 16.68
N CYS A 4 -18.65 28.33 15.38
CA CYS A 4 -18.42 27.23 14.45
C CYS A 4 -16.92 26.84 14.42
N ASP A 5 -16.60 25.56 14.56
CA ASP A 5 -15.24 25.06 14.33
C ASP A 5 -14.86 25.30 12.85
N HIS A 6 -13.92 26.21 12.60
CA HIS A 6 -13.53 26.71 11.27
C HIS A 6 -12.94 25.64 10.31
N LEU A 7 -12.80 24.39 10.77
CA LEU A 7 -12.25 23.28 10.01
C LEU A 7 -13.30 22.57 9.14
N ASP A 8 -14.60 22.77 9.35
CA ASP A 8 -15.66 21.99 8.70
C ASP A 8 -16.91 22.82 8.29
N CYS A 9 -16.70 23.95 7.60
CA CYS A 9 -17.78 24.89 7.22
C CYS A 9 -18.28 24.76 5.76
N GLN A 10 -17.77 23.80 4.96
CA GLN A 10 -18.18 23.68 3.55
C GLN A 10 -19.64 23.22 3.43
N GLY A 11 -20.52 24.06 2.87
CA GLY A 11 -21.95 23.75 2.67
C GLY A 11 -22.88 24.16 3.81
N GLY A 12 -22.36 24.72 4.92
CA GLY A 12 -23.17 25.30 5.99
C GLY A 12 -23.72 26.70 5.66
N PRO A 13 -24.64 27.23 6.49
CA PRO A 13 -25.13 28.58 6.31
C PRO A 13 -24.00 29.60 6.43
N PHE A 14 -23.84 30.38 5.38
CA PHE A 14 -22.87 31.47 5.29
C PHE A 14 -23.54 32.83 5.50
N GLY A 15 -22.75 33.79 5.97
CA GLY A 15 -23.11 35.20 5.95
C GLY A 15 -22.19 35.97 5.00
N VAL A 16 -22.72 37.02 4.37
CA VAL A 16 -21.91 37.95 3.55
C VAL A 16 -21.93 39.29 4.23
N VAL A 17 -20.76 39.80 4.62
CA VAL A 17 -20.63 41.15 5.15
C VAL A 17 -20.09 42.05 4.06
N ILE A 18 -20.86 43.07 3.71
CA ILE A 18 -20.46 44.13 2.80
C ILE A 18 -20.13 45.36 3.65
N MET A 19 -18.90 45.84 3.54
CA MET A 19 -18.52 47.16 4.02
C MET A 19 -18.47 48.13 2.84
N THR A 20 -19.12 49.28 2.99
CA THR A 20 -19.15 50.36 2.01
C THR A 20 -18.76 51.66 2.69
N THR A 21 -18.14 52.54 1.92
CA THR A 21 -17.83 53.90 2.37
C THR A 21 -18.67 54.87 1.57
N ASP A 22 -19.35 55.76 2.29
CA ASP A 22 -20.14 56.83 1.70
C ASP A 22 -19.24 58.06 1.57
N GLU A 23 -18.81 58.37 0.36
CA GLU A 23 -17.87 59.46 0.08
C GLU A 23 -18.46 60.83 0.40
N HIS A 24 -19.79 60.98 0.38
CA HIS A 24 -20.46 62.26 0.66
C HIS A 24 -20.76 62.46 2.14
N GLU A 25 -21.09 61.37 2.86
CA GLU A 25 -21.44 61.41 4.28
C GLU A 25 -20.25 61.06 5.21
N GLU A 26 -19.06 60.80 4.64
CA GLU A 26 -17.82 60.48 5.36
C GLU A 26 -17.97 59.35 6.40
N LEU A 27 -18.78 58.34 6.08
CA LEU A 27 -19.12 57.24 7.00
C LEU A 27 -18.87 55.87 6.38
N VAL A 28 -18.62 54.89 7.25
CA VAL A 28 -18.46 53.48 6.89
C VAL A 28 -19.74 52.74 7.25
N LYS A 29 -20.39 52.09 6.29
CA LYS A 29 -21.60 51.27 6.46
C LYS A 29 -21.25 49.78 6.37
N ALA A 30 -21.73 48.97 7.31
CA ALA A 30 -21.68 47.51 7.23
C ALA A 30 -23.10 46.92 7.12
N THR A 31 -23.28 46.00 6.19
CA THR A 31 -24.54 45.27 5.98
C THR A 31 -24.24 43.77 5.92
N ILE A 32 -25.04 42.96 6.62
CA ILE A 32 -24.81 41.51 6.77
C ILE A 32 -25.97 40.77 6.11
N TYR A 33 -25.68 39.95 5.12
CA TYR A 33 -26.60 38.93 4.62
C TYR A 33 -26.44 37.65 5.44
N SER A 34 -27.55 36.99 5.77
CA SER A 34 -27.54 35.61 6.27
C SER A 34 -28.23 34.69 5.27
N SER A 35 -27.55 33.61 4.88
CA SER A 35 -28.15 32.57 4.03
C SER A 35 -29.22 31.75 4.76
N GLU A 36 -29.28 31.76 6.09
CA GLU A 36 -30.37 31.10 6.85
C GLU A 36 -31.69 31.86 6.72
N THR A 37 -31.63 33.19 6.78
CA THR A 37 -32.83 34.03 6.75
C THR A 37 -33.13 34.54 5.35
N GLY A 38 -32.16 34.52 4.44
CA GLY A 38 -32.25 35.09 3.09
C GLY A 38 -32.36 36.63 3.08
N VAL A 39 -32.10 37.29 4.21
CA VAL A 39 -32.35 38.73 4.41
C VAL A 39 -31.05 39.46 4.77
N TRP A 40 -30.93 40.68 4.24
CA TRP A 40 -29.89 41.64 4.63
C TRP A 40 -30.28 42.37 5.91
N SER A 41 -29.35 42.51 6.85
CA SER A 41 -29.52 43.33 8.05
C SER A 41 -29.70 44.81 7.69
N MET A 42 -30.26 45.60 8.61
CA MET A 42 -30.16 47.06 8.45
C MET A 42 -28.69 47.51 8.48
N PRO A 43 -28.30 48.50 7.68
CA PRO A 43 -26.93 48.98 7.65
C PRO A 43 -26.58 49.65 8.98
N VAL A 44 -25.46 49.24 9.57
CA VAL A 44 -24.85 49.91 10.74
C VAL A 44 -23.83 50.89 10.20
N SER A 45 -23.84 52.14 10.70
CA SER A 45 -22.94 53.20 10.25
C SER A 45 -21.92 53.58 11.33
N LEU A 46 -20.69 53.87 10.92
CA LEU A 46 -19.64 54.49 11.73
C LEU A 46 -19.46 55.92 11.24
N ASN A 47 -19.79 56.89 12.10
CA ASN A 47 -19.65 58.33 11.84
C ASN A 47 -18.78 58.98 12.93
N GLY A 48 -18.36 60.23 12.69
CA GLY A 48 -17.54 61.00 13.64
C GLY A 48 -18.26 61.40 14.94
N THR A 49 -19.57 61.21 15.04
CA THR A 49 -20.34 61.50 16.27
C THR A 49 -20.42 60.31 17.22
N ASP A 50 -20.36 59.08 16.69
CA ASP A 50 -20.56 57.84 17.44
C ASP A 50 -19.23 57.19 17.90
N CYS A 51 -18.10 57.62 17.33
CA CYS A 51 -16.78 57.14 17.69
C CYS A 51 -15.74 58.28 17.65
N GLU A 52 -15.30 58.73 18.83
CA GLU A 52 -14.30 59.81 18.94
C GLU A 52 -12.97 59.44 18.29
N ALA A 53 -12.58 58.16 18.32
CA ALA A 53 -11.39 57.68 17.64
C ALA A 53 -11.49 57.81 16.10
N TYR A 54 -12.67 57.58 15.52
CA TYR A 54 -12.92 57.84 14.10
C TYR A 54 -12.98 59.34 13.78
N ALA A 55 -13.60 60.13 14.66
CA ALA A 55 -13.60 61.58 14.53
C ALA A 55 -12.17 62.17 14.51
N GLN A 56 -11.29 61.66 15.38
CA GLN A 56 -9.89 62.05 15.41
C GLN A 56 -9.15 61.63 14.15
N TYR A 57 -9.38 60.39 13.68
CA TYR A 57 -8.82 59.91 12.41
C TYR A 57 -9.20 60.82 11.24
N MET A 58 -10.48 61.19 11.13
CA MET A 58 -10.97 62.08 10.08
C MET A 58 -10.37 63.48 10.18
N ARG A 59 -10.27 64.06 11.38
CA ARG A 59 -9.62 65.37 11.59
C ARG A 59 -8.15 65.36 11.15
N ASP A 60 -7.40 64.35 11.60
CA ASP A 60 -5.99 64.18 11.25
C ASP A 60 -5.78 64.03 9.73
N ALA A 61 -6.71 63.34 9.06
CA ALA A 61 -6.68 63.12 7.62
C ALA A 61 -7.00 64.40 6.84
N HIS A 62 -8.04 65.14 7.26
CA HIS A 62 -8.44 66.45 6.69
C HIS A 62 -7.34 67.52 6.83
N GLU A 63 -6.58 67.53 7.92
CA GLU A 63 -5.47 68.50 8.10
C GLU A 63 -4.28 68.25 7.16
N LYS A 64 -4.08 67.01 6.70
CA LYS A 64 -2.87 66.60 5.97
C LYS A 64 -3.08 66.31 4.48
N LEU A 65 -4.32 66.04 4.04
CA LEU A 65 -4.66 65.75 2.64
C LEU A 65 -5.48 66.90 2.05
N TRP A 66 -5.04 67.47 0.93
CA TRP A 66 -5.82 68.42 0.13
C TRP A 66 -6.86 67.71 -0.77
N CYS A 67 -7.36 66.53 -0.38
CA CYS A 67 -8.13 65.63 -1.24
C CYS A 67 -9.49 65.23 -0.61
N TYR A 68 -10.53 65.23 -1.45
CA TYR A 68 -11.93 64.86 -1.16
C TYR A 68 -12.18 63.36 -0.79
N TYR A 69 -11.15 62.55 -0.55
CA TYR A 69 -11.28 61.09 -0.33
C TYR A 69 -10.60 60.70 0.98
N VAL A 70 -11.31 60.77 2.11
CA VAL A 70 -10.68 60.75 3.44
C VAL A 70 -10.89 59.43 4.20
N ALA A 71 -11.87 58.59 3.84
CA ALA A 71 -12.07 57.28 4.47
C ALA A 71 -12.68 56.25 3.52
N CYS A 72 -11.86 55.61 2.68
CA CYS A 72 -12.28 54.45 1.90
C CYS A 72 -11.76 53.16 2.54
N VAL A 73 -12.64 52.17 2.71
CA VAL A 73 -12.25 50.80 3.08
C VAL A 73 -11.47 50.21 1.91
N GLU A 74 -10.32 49.61 2.19
CA GLU A 74 -9.51 49.02 1.13
C GLU A 74 -10.20 47.81 0.51
N SER A 75 -10.13 47.68 -0.82
CA SER A 75 -10.62 46.52 -1.58
C SER A 75 -9.77 45.24 -1.37
N ARG A 76 -9.15 45.10 -0.19
CA ARG A 76 -8.33 43.94 0.22
C ARG A 76 -9.14 43.02 1.12
N ARG A 77 -8.75 41.74 1.18
CA ARG A 77 -9.40 40.75 2.04
C ARG A 77 -9.30 41.17 3.51
N GLY A 78 -10.45 41.31 4.18
CA GLY A 78 -10.51 41.53 5.63
C GLY A 78 -10.10 40.27 6.41
N ALA A 79 -9.68 40.45 7.66
CA ALA A 79 -9.40 39.35 8.59
C ALA A 79 -10.63 39.06 9.45
N VAL A 80 -10.94 37.78 9.68
CA VAL A 80 -12.01 37.37 10.59
C VAL A 80 -11.35 36.69 11.78
N ILE A 81 -11.55 37.21 13.00
CA ILE A 81 -10.93 36.68 14.21
C ILE A 81 -11.99 36.64 15.31
N GLY A 82 -12.37 35.44 15.72
CA GLY A 82 -13.51 35.22 16.61
C GLY A 82 -14.77 35.85 16.01
N ASP A 83 -15.40 36.76 16.76
CA ASP A 83 -16.60 37.48 16.34
C ASP A 83 -16.32 38.83 15.67
N GLY A 84 -15.05 39.19 15.46
CA GLY A 84 -14.65 40.46 14.84
C GLY A 84 -14.26 40.31 13.37
N ILE A 85 -14.73 41.23 12.53
CA ILE A 85 -14.26 41.39 11.14
C ILE A 85 -13.47 42.68 11.02
N TYR A 86 -12.24 42.57 10.53
CA TYR A 86 -11.26 43.65 10.49
C TYR A 86 -10.92 44.02 9.05
N PHE A 87 -10.98 45.32 8.74
CA PHE A 87 -10.57 45.89 7.45
C PHE A 87 -9.64 47.06 7.66
N THR A 88 -8.79 47.35 6.67
CA THR A 88 -7.92 48.53 6.65
C THR A 88 -8.61 49.69 5.93
N LEU A 89 -8.39 50.90 6.43
CA LEU A 89 -8.72 52.15 5.73
C LEU A 89 -7.52 52.63 4.91
N GLN A 90 -7.77 53.33 3.80
CA GLN A 90 -6.72 53.76 2.87
C GLN A 90 -5.67 54.70 3.49
N TRP A 91 -6.05 55.59 4.41
CA TRP A 91 -5.13 56.53 5.02
C TRP A 91 -4.60 56.03 6.38
N ARG A 92 -3.28 56.11 6.58
CA ARG A 92 -2.56 55.61 7.77
C ARG A 92 -2.85 54.14 8.14
N LYS A 93 -3.50 53.37 7.26
CA LYS A 93 -3.95 51.97 7.48
C LYS A 93 -4.63 51.73 8.83
N ALA A 94 -5.44 52.69 9.29
CA ALA A 94 -6.28 52.48 10.47
C ALA A 94 -7.16 51.23 10.27
N ILE A 95 -7.32 50.43 11.33
CA ILE A 95 -8.03 49.17 11.25
C ILE A 95 -9.43 49.38 11.81
N VAL A 96 -10.44 49.20 10.97
CA VAL A 96 -11.85 49.18 11.36
C VAL A 96 -12.22 47.76 11.74
N ASN A 97 -12.66 47.57 12.97
CA ASN A 97 -13.22 46.33 13.47
C ASN A 97 -14.74 46.44 13.55
N TYR A 98 -15.43 45.43 13.05
CA TYR A 98 -16.86 45.24 13.24
C TYR A 98 -17.11 44.01 14.10
N ASP A 99 -17.60 44.22 15.32
CA ASP A 99 -17.96 43.16 16.26
C ASP A 99 -19.35 42.61 15.90
N LEU A 100 -19.40 41.39 15.37
CA LEU A 100 -20.61 40.71 14.91
C LEU A 100 -21.61 40.47 16.06
N CYS A 101 -21.12 40.24 17.27
CA CYS A 101 -21.96 39.97 18.45
C CYS A 101 -22.54 41.25 19.04
N LYS A 102 -21.76 42.33 19.09
CA LYS A 102 -22.19 43.62 19.64
C LYS A 102 -22.82 44.55 18.62
N ASN A 103 -22.74 44.22 17.33
CA ASN A 103 -23.26 45.01 16.22
C ASN A 103 -22.73 46.45 16.23
N ARG A 104 -21.42 46.62 16.51
CA ARG A 104 -20.77 47.93 16.68
C ARG A 104 -19.38 47.95 16.06
N PHE A 105 -19.00 49.14 15.59
CA PHE A 105 -17.66 49.42 15.11
C PHE A 105 -16.70 49.85 16.23
N SER A 106 -15.43 49.53 16.06
CA SER A 106 -14.33 50.14 16.79
C SER A 106 -13.14 50.40 15.87
N ILE A 107 -12.30 51.38 16.24
CA ILE A 107 -11.08 51.71 15.51
C ILE A 107 -9.86 51.29 16.30
N ILE A 108 -8.94 50.67 15.59
CA ILE A 108 -7.65 50.23 16.08
C ILE A 108 -6.56 50.97 15.33
N ASN A 109 -5.71 51.66 16.07
CA ASN A 109 -4.50 52.26 15.52
C ASN A 109 -3.48 51.16 15.18
N PRO A 110 -2.82 51.22 14.02
CA PRO A 110 -1.76 50.28 13.64
C PRO A 110 -0.48 50.49 14.46
N PRO A 111 0.48 49.55 14.41
CA PRO A 111 1.74 49.65 15.15
C PRO A 111 2.67 50.77 14.65
N THR A 112 2.44 51.32 13.46
CA THR A 112 3.25 52.39 12.86
C THR A 112 2.36 53.53 12.35
N PRO A 113 2.76 54.81 12.48
CA PRO A 113 2.02 55.97 11.96
C PRO A 113 2.15 56.16 10.44
N ASP A 114 2.98 55.36 9.77
CA ASP A 114 3.32 55.48 8.36
C ASP A 114 2.39 54.64 7.46
N ASN A 115 2.17 55.13 6.24
CA ASN A 115 1.22 54.53 5.30
C ASN A 115 1.86 53.39 4.48
N TYR A 116 2.33 52.34 5.16
CA TYR A 116 2.90 51.15 4.50
C TYR A 116 1.81 50.23 3.95
N ASP A 117 2.10 49.53 2.86
CA ASP A 117 1.22 48.47 2.38
C ASP A 117 1.29 47.24 3.30
N ALA A 118 0.16 47.00 3.98
CA ALA A 118 0.05 46.00 5.02
C ALA A 118 -1.04 44.95 4.71
N ALA A 119 -0.90 43.78 5.32
CA ALA A 119 -1.92 42.75 5.36
C ALA A 119 -2.27 42.37 6.80
N LEU A 120 -3.57 42.18 7.03
CA LEU A 120 -4.10 41.61 8.28
C LEU A 120 -3.99 40.08 8.24
N LYS A 121 -3.81 39.46 9.41
CA LYS A 121 -3.72 38.01 9.56
C LYS A 121 -4.22 37.57 10.93
N ALA A 122 -4.88 36.41 11.02
CA ALA A 122 -5.09 35.72 12.28
C ALA A 122 -3.80 35.00 12.74
N MET A 123 -3.36 35.27 13.97
CA MET A 123 -2.18 34.64 14.57
C MET A 123 -2.53 33.28 15.19
N GLU A 124 -1.52 32.46 15.51
CA GLU A 124 -1.74 31.12 16.11
C GLU A 124 -2.44 31.16 17.47
N ASP A 125 -2.23 32.24 18.22
CA ASP A 125 -2.91 32.53 19.48
C ASP A 125 -4.29 33.17 19.29
N SER A 126 -4.83 33.15 18.07
CA SER A 126 -6.07 33.82 17.67
C SER A 126 -6.06 35.34 17.91
N SER A 127 -4.88 35.96 17.98
CA SER A 127 -4.75 37.41 18.04
C SER A 127 -4.72 38.07 16.66
N LEU A 128 -5.01 39.37 16.60
CA LEU A 128 -4.90 40.17 15.38
C LEU A 128 -3.43 40.43 15.04
N GLY A 129 -3.01 39.96 13.88
CA GLY A 129 -1.69 40.19 13.30
C GLY A 129 -1.69 41.30 12.25
N PHE A 130 -0.60 42.06 12.19
CA PHE A 130 -0.36 43.13 11.23
C PHE A 130 1.02 42.93 10.60
N ALA A 131 1.07 42.78 9.27
CA ALA A 131 2.31 42.54 8.53
C ALA A 131 2.52 43.61 7.45
N PHE A 132 3.70 44.24 7.44
CA PHE A 132 4.07 45.27 6.46
C PHE A 132 5.57 45.21 6.14
N VAL A 133 5.98 45.83 5.04
CA VAL A 133 7.39 45.95 4.66
C VAL A 133 7.88 47.37 4.96
N GLU A 134 8.97 47.47 5.70
CA GLU A 134 9.71 48.71 5.96
C GLU A 134 11.12 48.57 5.37
N GLY A 135 11.43 49.34 4.33
CA GLY A 135 12.66 49.18 3.56
C GLY A 135 12.76 47.79 2.94
N SER A 136 13.76 47.01 3.37
CA SER A 136 13.99 45.61 2.96
C SER A 136 13.46 44.58 3.98
N LYS A 137 12.78 45.00 5.05
CA LYS A 137 12.37 44.12 6.15
C LYS A 137 10.86 43.91 6.18
N LEU A 138 10.42 42.66 6.10
CA LEU A 138 9.06 42.27 6.43
C LEU A 138 8.91 42.21 7.96
N GLN A 139 8.07 43.06 8.52
CA GLN A 139 7.76 43.08 9.94
C GLN A 139 6.40 42.45 10.23
N LEU A 140 6.35 41.62 11.28
CA LEU A 140 5.15 40.98 11.77
C LEU A 140 4.88 41.39 13.23
N TRP A 141 3.70 41.92 13.47
CA TRP A 141 3.23 42.39 14.77
C TRP A 141 1.95 41.65 15.18
N SER A 142 1.76 41.44 16.47
CA SER A 142 0.55 40.84 17.06
C SER A 142 -0.02 41.79 18.11
N ARG A 143 -1.34 41.93 18.14
CA ARG A 143 -2.06 42.72 19.14
C ARG A 143 -2.37 41.84 20.36
N LYS A 144 -1.70 42.08 21.48
CA LYS A 144 -1.85 41.31 22.72
C LYS A 144 -2.44 42.15 23.83
N VAL A 145 -3.24 41.52 24.68
CA VAL A 145 -3.77 42.14 25.91
C VAL A 145 -2.73 41.94 27.01
N ASN A 146 -2.32 43.03 27.65
CA ASN A 146 -1.40 42.98 28.78
C ASN A 146 -2.11 42.49 30.06
N SER A 147 -1.35 42.28 31.14
CA SER A 147 -1.89 41.82 32.44
C SER A 147 -2.87 42.80 33.10
N GLU A 148 -2.92 44.06 32.63
CA GLU A 148 -3.80 45.12 33.13
C GLU A 148 -5.09 45.24 32.30
N GLY A 149 -5.23 44.47 31.23
CA GLY A 149 -6.41 44.46 30.35
C GLY A 149 -6.31 45.38 29.13
N ASP A 150 -5.20 46.10 28.94
CA ASP A 150 -4.97 46.98 27.81
C ASP A 150 -4.38 46.23 26.60
N ALA A 151 -4.96 46.45 25.42
CA ALA A 151 -4.53 45.83 24.18
C ALA A 151 -3.48 46.68 23.45
N GLY A 152 -2.25 46.15 23.30
CA GLY A 152 -1.12 46.81 22.62
C GLY A 152 -0.49 45.95 21.53
N TRP A 153 0.30 46.57 20.64
CA TRP A 153 1.04 45.86 19.58
C TRP A 153 2.40 45.38 20.09
N VAL A 154 2.73 44.13 19.80
CA VAL A 154 4.02 43.51 20.12
C VAL A 154 4.64 42.93 18.84
N GLN A 155 5.90 43.28 18.57
CA GLN A 155 6.62 42.75 17.41
C GLN A 155 6.92 41.25 17.62
N CYS A 156 6.49 40.41 16.70
CA CYS A 156 6.71 38.97 16.75
C CYS A 156 7.96 38.54 15.99
N LYS A 157 8.15 39.08 14.78
CA LYS A 157 9.22 38.65 13.88
C LYS A 157 9.57 39.74 12.87
N ALA A 158 10.83 39.80 12.47
CA ALA A 158 11.32 40.60 11.35
C ALA A 158 12.13 39.69 10.41
N ILE A 159 11.89 39.80 9.10
CA ILE A 159 12.55 38.98 8.07
C ILE A 159 13.21 39.90 7.05
N GLU A 160 14.50 39.69 6.79
CA GLU A 160 15.26 40.44 5.78
C GLU A 160 14.95 39.89 4.38
N LEU A 161 14.22 40.64 3.55
CA LEU A 161 13.78 40.17 2.21
C LEU A 161 14.93 40.16 1.20
N ALA A 162 15.91 41.05 1.36
CA ALA A 162 17.07 41.16 0.46
C ALA A 162 17.96 39.90 0.42
N THR A 163 17.87 39.02 1.43
CA THR A 163 18.66 37.77 1.48
C THR A 163 17.94 36.57 0.90
N ILE A 164 16.63 36.67 0.67
CA ILE A 164 15.76 35.53 0.32
C ILE A 164 14.99 35.73 -0.99
N ILE A 165 14.85 36.96 -1.48
CA ILE A 165 14.29 37.26 -2.80
C ILE A 165 15.44 37.68 -3.72
N PRO A 166 15.66 37.02 -4.87
CA PRO A 166 16.65 37.45 -5.84
C PRO A 166 16.17 38.76 -6.48
N VAL A 167 16.81 39.87 -6.14
CA VAL A 167 16.54 41.19 -6.74
C VAL A 167 17.71 41.55 -7.63
N ASP A 168 17.47 41.56 -8.95
CA ASP A 168 18.39 42.17 -9.91
C ASP A 168 18.21 43.69 -9.83
N SER A 169 19.17 44.38 -9.20
CA SER A 169 19.31 45.84 -9.02
C SER A 169 18.55 46.50 -7.83
N PRO A 170 19.28 47.18 -6.91
CA PRO A 170 18.71 48.01 -5.85
C PRO A 170 18.76 49.48 -6.27
N SER A 171 17.92 49.89 -7.22
CA SER A 171 17.73 51.30 -7.53
C SER A 171 16.27 51.59 -7.88
N ASP A 172 15.74 52.54 -7.11
CA ASP A 172 14.48 53.27 -7.28
C ASP A 172 13.19 52.54 -6.91
N GLU A 173 12.67 52.92 -5.73
CA GLU A 173 11.27 53.13 -5.30
C GLU A 173 10.12 52.17 -5.72
N ASP A 174 10.33 51.12 -6.51
CA ASP A 174 9.29 50.18 -6.94
C ASP A 174 9.10 49.02 -5.92
N GLY A 175 8.42 49.39 -4.83
CA GLY A 175 7.31 48.65 -4.21
C GLY A 175 7.48 47.17 -3.88
N LEU A 176 8.11 46.86 -2.74
CA LEU A 176 7.86 45.59 -2.03
C LEU A 176 6.47 45.66 -1.37
N LEU A 177 5.48 44.99 -1.94
CA LEU A 177 4.10 45.07 -1.48
C LEU A 177 3.64 43.77 -0.82
N VAL A 178 3.09 43.85 0.39
CA VAL A 178 2.36 42.72 0.99
C VAL A 178 0.97 42.66 0.37
N VAL A 179 0.69 41.60 -0.39
CA VAL A 179 -0.54 41.47 -1.19
C VAL A 179 -1.58 40.53 -0.59
N GLY A 180 -1.21 39.73 0.41
CA GLY A 180 -2.16 38.88 1.14
C GLY A 180 -1.49 37.88 2.08
N SER A 181 -2.30 37.19 2.88
CA SER A 181 -1.85 36.12 3.77
C SER A 181 -2.75 34.88 3.66
N ALA A 182 -2.17 33.69 3.73
CA ALA A 182 -2.93 32.45 3.82
C ALA A 182 -3.22 32.12 5.29
N GLU A 183 -4.51 32.09 5.63
CA GLU A 183 -5.01 31.75 6.96
C GLU A 183 -4.74 30.27 7.28
N GLY A 184 -4.35 29.95 8.52
CA GLY A 184 -4.09 28.58 8.98
C GLY A 184 -2.78 27.91 8.53
N VAL A 185 -2.12 28.38 7.47
CA VAL A 185 -0.90 27.73 6.91
C VAL A 185 0.39 28.55 7.14
N GLY A 186 0.28 29.74 7.76
CA GLY A 186 1.46 30.53 8.12
C GLY A 186 2.26 31.07 6.92
N VAL A 187 1.60 31.34 5.78
CA VAL A 187 2.23 31.91 4.57
C VAL A 187 1.81 33.37 4.37
N ILE A 188 2.74 34.23 3.94
CA ILE A 188 2.52 35.62 3.51
C ILE A 188 2.98 35.76 2.05
N PHE A 189 2.23 36.53 1.26
CA PHE A 189 2.53 36.80 -0.13
C PHE A 189 3.09 38.21 -0.28
N VAL A 190 4.27 38.32 -0.90
CA VAL A 190 4.96 39.56 -1.19
C VAL A 190 5.14 39.67 -2.71
N CYS A 191 4.70 40.78 -3.28
CA CYS A 191 4.90 41.09 -4.68
C CYS A 191 6.14 41.98 -4.84
N THR A 192 6.97 41.67 -5.82
CA THR A 192 8.12 42.48 -6.25
C THR A 192 8.06 42.71 -7.76
N GLY A 193 8.92 43.58 -8.30
CA GLY A 193 9.06 43.74 -9.76
C GLY A 193 9.42 42.44 -10.50
N ALA A 194 9.95 41.42 -9.81
CA ALA A 194 10.28 40.12 -10.39
C ALA A 194 9.11 39.10 -10.37
N GLY A 195 8.02 39.40 -9.65
CA GLY A 195 6.83 38.55 -9.55
C GLY A 195 6.34 38.36 -8.11
N LEU A 196 5.40 37.43 -7.94
CA LEU A 196 4.77 37.10 -6.68
C LEU A 196 5.53 36.00 -5.95
N PHE A 197 5.84 36.23 -4.67
CA PHE A 197 6.55 35.27 -3.82
C PHE A 197 5.68 34.88 -2.61
N ALA A 198 5.61 33.59 -2.33
CA ALA A 198 5.04 33.04 -1.10
C ALA A 198 6.15 32.76 -0.10
N ILE A 199 6.02 33.32 1.11
CA ILE A 199 6.98 33.22 2.20
C ILE A 199 6.34 32.45 3.35
N GLU A 200 6.91 31.30 3.69
CA GLU A 200 6.50 30.53 4.87
C GLU A 200 7.13 31.12 6.13
N ILE A 201 6.29 31.61 7.06
CA ILE A 201 6.75 32.40 8.22
C ILE A 201 7.64 31.58 9.17
N LYS A 202 7.37 30.28 9.36
CA LYS A 202 8.13 29.43 10.29
C LYS A 202 9.52 29.09 9.75
N SER A 203 9.55 28.50 8.56
CA SER A 203 10.78 28.02 7.93
C SER A 203 11.61 29.13 7.28
N GLY A 204 10.97 30.25 6.92
CA GLY A 204 11.59 31.31 6.11
C GLY A 204 11.74 30.93 4.63
N GLN A 205 11.16 29.79 4.19
CA GLN A 205 11.23 29.36 2.80
C GLN A 205 10.45 30.30 1.89
N VAL A 206 11.05 30.61 0.74
CA VAL A 206 10.47 31.47 -0.28
C VAL A 206 10.31 30.67 -1.57
N ARG A 207 9.12 30.77 -2.17
CA ARG A 207 8.85 30.22 -3.51
C ARG A 207 8.24 31.30 -4.40
N LYS A 208 8.71 31.40 -5.65
CA LYS A 208 8.03 32.19 -6.67
C LYS A 208 6.76 31.46 -7.09
N VAL A 209 5.64 32.18 -7.10
CA VAL A 209 4.31 31.63 -7.41
C VAL A 209 3.93 31.98 -8.85
N ASP A 210 4.01 33.26 -9.22
CA ASP A 210 3.57 33.75 -10.52
C ASP A 210 4.10 35.18 -10.80
N GLY A 211 3.53 35.90 -11.77
CA GLY A 211 3.83 37.29 -12.16
C GLY A 211 3.47 38.36 -11.12
N VAL A 212 3.44 39.63 -11.56
CA VAL A 212 3.21 40.81 -10.71
C VAL A 212 1.71 41.07 -10.55
N TYR A 213 1.21 41.05 -9.31
CA TYR A 213 -0.22 41.23 -9.00
C TYR A 213 -0.41 42.19 -7.83
N PHE A 214 -1.41 43.07 -7.91
CA PHE A 214 -1.71 44.07 -6.85
C PHE A 214 -2.66 43.55 -5.76
N SER A 215 -3.36 42.44 -5.99
CA SER A 215 -4.20 41.75 -5.00
C SER A 215 -4.41 40.28 -5.38
N ILE A 216 -4.59 39.41 -4.37
CA ILE A 216 -4.80 37.97 -4.56
C ILE A 216 -5.95 37.50 -3.68
N LEU A 217 -6.88 36.75 -4.27
CA LEU A 217 -7.91 36.01 -3.54
C LEU A 217 -7.48 34.55 -3.41
N LEU A 218 -7.12 34.15 -2.20
CA LEU A 218 -6.66 32.79 -1.92
C LEU A 218 -7.84 31.85 -1.71
N TYR A 219 -7.90 30.79 -2.53
CA TYR A 219 -8.81 29.66 -2.34
C TYR A 219 -8.09 28.51 -1.64
N MET A 220 -8.63 28.07 -0.51
CA MET A 220 -8.11 26.94 0.27
C MET A 220 -9.22 25.91 0.45
N SER A 221 -8.97 24.67 0.03
CA SER A 221 -9.88 23.53 0.24
C SER A 221 -9.07 22.26 0.47
N PHE A 222 -9.61 21.33 1.26
CA PHE A 222 -9.09 19.97 1.35
C PHE A 222 -9.56 19.16 0.13
N TYR A 223 -8.70 18.26 -0.37
CA TYR A 223 -9.04 17.35 -1.47
C TYR A 223 -9.53 16.02 -0.89
N THR A 224 -10.84 15.76 -0.94
CA THR A 224 -11.41 14.45 -0.59
C THR A 224 -11.92 13.73 -1.86
N PRO A 225 -11.50 12.48 -2.12
CA PRO A 225 -11.86 11.72 -3.33
C PRO A 225 -13.36 11.58 -3.65
N GLY A 226 -14.23 11.76 -2.65
CA GLY A 226 -15.69 11.67 -2.79
C GLY A 226 -16.39 12.95 -3.27
N ILE A 227 -15.69 14.09 -3.31
CA ILE A 227 -16.26 15.40 -3.67
C ILE A 227 -15.91 15.79 -5.12
N LEU A 228 -14.93 15.12 -5.74
CA LEU A 228 -14.55 15.36 -7.13
C LEU A 228 -15.60 14.82 -8.10
N MET A 229 -15.94 15.63 -9.11
CA MET A 229 -16.77 15.18 -10.23
C MET A 229 -16.12 13.96 -10.90
N ASP A 230 -16.93 12.94 -11.22
CA ASP A 230 -16.48 11.69 -11.85
C ASP A 230 -15.61 11.93 -13.10
N GLU A 231 -15.87 13.02 -13.85
CA GLU A 231 -15.08 13.43 -15.01
C GLU A 231 -13.64 13.82 -14.65
N LEU A 232 -13.46 14.61 -13.58
CA LEU A 232 -12.13 15.02 -13.10
C LEU A 232 -11.36 13.84 -12.51
N VAL A 233 -12.05 12.95 -11.79
CA VAL A 233 -11.47 11.69 -11.31
C VAL A 233 -10.99 10.86 -12.49
N GLY A 234 -11.83 10.72 -13.52
CA GLY A 234 -11.46 10.05 -14.77
C GLY A 234 -10.20 10.66 -15.38
N GLU A 235 -10.10 11.98 -15.48
CA GLU A 235 -8.91 12.67 -15.98
C GLU A 235 -7.64 12.37 -15.16
N ILE A 236 -7.74 12.35 -13.84
CA ILE A 236 -6.61 12.03 -12.97
C ILE A 236 -6.18 10.57 -13.16
N LEU A 237 -7.14 9.64 -13.15
CA LEU A 237 -6.88 8.21 -13.30
C LEU A 237 -6.32 7.86 -14.69
N LEU A 238 -6.65 8.64 -15.72
CA LEU A 238 -6.08 8.46 -17.07
C LEU A 238 -4.56 8.64 -17.11
N ARG A 239 -4.02 9.49 -16.22
CA ARG A 239 -2.58 9.81 -16.16
C ARG A 239 -1.77 8.78 -15.39
N LEU A 240 -2.42 7.81 -14.74
CA LEU A 240 -1.72 6.74 -14.03
C LEU A 240 -0.98 5.83 -15.03
N PRO A 241 0.30 5.50 -14.78
CA PRO A 241 1.13 4.75 -15.72
C PRO A 241 0.64 3.29 -15.87
N PRO A 242 0.55 2.76 -17.12
CA PRO A 242 0.03 1.42 -17.38
C PRO A 242 1.04 0.31 -17.00
N ASP A 243 2.33 0.63 -16.90
CA ASP A 243 3.39 -0.30 -16.47
C ASP A 243 3.45 -0.50 -14.95
N GLU A 244 2.71 0.31 -14.17
CA GLU A 244 2.51 0.16 -12.73
C GLU A 244 1.01 -0.06 -12.41
N PRO A 245 0.46 -1.21 -12.83
CA PRO A 245 -0.95 -1.56 -12.68
C PRO A 245 -1.51 -1.44 -11.25
N GLU A 246 -0.67 -1.53 -10.22
CA GLU A 246 -1.03 -1.36 -8.82
C GLU A 246 -1.73 -0.02 -8.52
N HIS A 247 -1.44 1.04 -9.28
CA HIS A 247 -2.01 2.37 -9.06
C HIS A 247 -3.50 2.41 -9.38
N LEU A 248 -3.91 1.79 -10.49
CA LEU A 248 -5.33 1.67 -10.85
C LEU A 248 -6.08 0.80 -9.83
N PHE A 249 -5.41 -0.16 -9.21
CA PHE A 249 -6.02 -0.99 -8.17
C PHE A 249 -6.17 -0.27 -6.85
N ARG A 250 -5.12 0.44 -6.44
CA ARG A 250 -5.18 1.30 -5.26
C ARG A 250 -6.28 2.34 -5.42
N ALA A 251 -6.41 2.94 -6.60
CA ALA A 251 -7.53 3.82 -6.94
C ALA A 251 -8.89 3.11 -6.83
N ALA A 252 -9.00 1.86 -7.30
CA ALA A 252 -10.21 1.08 -7.18
C ALA A 252 -10.59 0.73 -5.72
N PHE A 253 -9.62 0.65 -4.80
CA PHE A 253 -9.88 0.46 -3.36
C PHE A 253 -10.48 1.68 -2.68
N VAL A 254 -10.40 2.87 -3.29
CA VAL A 254 -10.84 4.13 -2.65
C VAL A 254 -12.34 4.14 -2.41
N CYS A 255 -13.14 3.91 -3.46
CA CYS A 255 -14.60 3.91 -3.36
C CYS A 255 -15.30 3.25 -4.56
N LYS A 256 -16.60 2.98 -4.39
CA LYS A 256 -17.46 2.42 -5.45
C LYS A 256 -17.49 3.27 -6.74
N PRO A 257 -17.64 4.62 -6.68
CA PRO A 257 -17.57 5.46 -7.88
C PRO A 257 -16.27 5.30 -8.67
N TRP A 258 -15.11 5.32 -8.01
CA TRP A 258 -13.82 5.16 -8.67
C TRP A 258 -13.68 3.78 -9.33
N LEU A 259 -14.08 2.70 -8.65
CA LEU A 259 -14.14 1.37 -9.27
C LEU A 259 -15.09 1.38 -10.49
N ARG A 260 -16.25 2.05 -10.41
CA ARG A 260 -17.18 2.14 -11.56
C ARG A 260 -16.56 2.85 -12.74
N ILE A 261 -15.86 3.97 -12.53
CA ILE A 261 -15.13 4.70 -13.58
C ILE A 261 -14.10 3.78 -14.23
N LEU A 262 -13.24 3.14 -13.43
CA LEU A 262 -12.19 2.23 -13.91
C LEU A 262 -12.75 0.99 -14.63
N CYS A 263 -13.94 0.53 -14.22
CA CYS A 263 -14.64 -0.56 -14.87
C CYS A 263 -15.41 -0.13 -16.11
N HIS A 264 -15.63 1.17 -16.31
CA HIS A 264 -16.49 1.66 -17.39
C HIS A 264 -15.81 1.48 -18.75
N PRO A 265 -16.48 0.90 -19.76
CA PRO A 265 -15.89 0.67 -21.09
C PRO A 265 -15.33 1.94 -21.73
N ALA A 266 -15.98 3.10 -21.53
CA ALA A 266 -15.51 4.37 -22.08
C ALA A 266 -14.19 4.84 -21.44
N PHE A 267 -14.02 4.68 -20.12
CA PHE A 267 -12.75 5.01 -19.46
C PHE A 267 -11.64 4.09 -19.97
N ARG A 268 -11.89 2.78 -20.03
CA ARG A 268 -10.91 1.80 -20.53
C ARG A 268 -10.46 2.13 -21.96
N ARG A 269 -11.40 2.50 -22.84
CA ARG A 269 -11.07 2.96 -24.19
C ARG A 269 -10.19 4.21 -24.18
N ARG A 270 -10.58 5.24 -23.41
CA ARG A 270 -9.80 6.48 -23.28
C ARG A 270 -8.41 6.24 -22.71
N TYR A 271 -8.29 5.38 -21.69
CA TYR A 271 -7.01 5.01 -21.07
C TYR A 271 -6.06 4.38 -22.08
N ARG A 272 -6.58 3.46 -22.90
CA ARG A 272 -5.80 2.79 -23.94
C ARG A 272 -5.40 3.73 -25.07
N VAL A 273 -6.31 4.57 -25.53
CA VAL A 273 -6.01 5.59 -26.56
C VAL A 273 -4.97 6.58 -26.05
N PHE A 274 -5.05 6.97 -24.76
CA PHE A 274 -4.10 7.89 -24.14
C PHE A 274 -2.68 7.30 -24.05
N HIS A 275 -2.56 6.03 -23.67
CA HIS A 275 -1.26 5.36 -23.49
C HIS A 275 -0.72 4.65 -24.74
N GLY A 276 -1.57 4.36 -25.73
CA GLY A 276 -1.20 3.68 -26.96
C GLY A 276 -0.93 2.19 -26.75
N ALA A 277 0.32 1.77 -26.90
CA ALA A 277 0.72 0.36 -26.85
C ALA A 277 0.56 -0.24 -25.44
N PRO A 278 0.07 -1.49 -25.31
CA PRO A 278 -0.10 -2.14 -24.01
C PRO A 278 1.25 -2.39 -23.31
N PRO A 279 1.29 -2.31 -21.97
CA PRO A 279 2.49 -2.55 -21.19
C PRO A 279 2.90 -4.03 -21.22
N LEU A 280 4.20 -4.27 -21.06
CA LEU A 280 4.76 -5.61 -20.87
C LEU A 280 4.50 -6.09 -19.43
N LEU A 281 3.54 -7.00 -19.26
CA LEU A 281 3.17 -7.52 -17.94
C LEU A 281 4.00 -8.73 -17.50
N GLY A 282 4.51 -9.52 -18.46
CA GLY A 282 5.39 -10.64 -18.14
C GLY A 282 5.95 -11.36 -19.36
N LEU A 283 6.74 -12.39 -19.09
CA LEU A 283 7.46 -13.18 -20.08
C LEU A 283 7.17 -14.67 -19.89
N LEU A 284 6.86 -15.34 -21.00
CA LEU A 284 6.89 -16.80 -21.10
C LEU A 284 8.14 -17.18 -21.90
N HIS A 285 8.89 -18.19 -21.45
CA HIS A 285 10.15 -18.55 -22.09
C HIS A 285 10.26 -20.04 -22.40
N ARG A 286 11.01 -20.37 -23.45
CA ARG A 286 11.40 -21.74 -23.80
C ARG A 286 12.85 -22.00 -23.41
N ARG A 287 13.09 -22.99 -22.55
CA ARG A 287 14.42 -23.50 -22.18
C ARG A 287 14.88 -24.58 -23.17
N GLN A 288 16.19 -24.63 -23.41
CA GLN A 288 16.83 -25.72 -24.18
C GLN A 288 17.16 -26.86 -23.20
N VAL A 289 16.54 -28.03 -23.39
CA VAL A 289 16.50 -29.13 -22.39
C VAL A 289 17.79 -29.94 -22.36
N LEU A 290 18.32 -30.21 -21.16
CA LEU A 290 19.14 -31.40 -20.85
C LEU A 290 18.72 -32.18 -19.59
N GLN A 291 17.78 -31.72 -18.75
CA GLN A 291 17.26 -32.54 -17.64
C GLN A 291 15.90 -32.02 -17.11
N GLY A 292 14.96 -32.94 -16.88
CA GLY A 292 13.64 -32.79 -16.23
C GLY A 292 13.06 -31.39 -16.03
N ASP A 293 12.09 -31.01 -16.88
CA ASP A 293 11.44 -29.70 -16.82
C ASP A 293 10.53 -29.52 -15.58
N PRO A 294 10.65 -28.41 -14.82
CA PRO A 294 9.49 -27.80 -14.17
C PRO A 294 8.56 -27.13 -15.22
N PRO A 295 7.25 -27.00 -14.95
CA PRO A 295 6.30 -26.38 -15.89
C PRO A 295 6.72 -24.95 -16.25
N ALA A 296 6.48 -24.53 -17.50
CA ALA A 296 6.71 -23.17 -17.96
C ALA A 296 6.05 -22.16 -16.99
N ARG A 297 6.82 -21.25 -16.43
CA ARG A 297 6.33 -20.23 -15.49
C ARG A 297 6.12 -18.92 -16.22
N PHE A 298 4.99 -18.28 -15.99
CA PHE A 298 4.80 -16.88 -16.33
C PHE A 298 5.70 -16.07 -15.39
N ALA A 299 6.67 -15.33 -15.92
CA ALA A 299 7.52 -14.45 -15.12
C ALA A 299 6.99 -13.03 -15.23
N SER A 300 6.34 -12.52 -14.18
CA SER A 300 5.87 -11.13 -14.12
C SER A 300 7.05 -10.16 -14.25
N THR A 301 6.88 -9.12 -15.07
CA THR A 301 7.83 -8.00 -15.18
C THR A 301 7.36 -6.77 -14.38
N THR A 302 6.28 -6.93 -13.61
CA THR A 302 5.64 -5.89 -12.79
C THR A 302 5.59 -6.35 -11.33
N SER A 303 5.12 -5.48 -10.43
CA SER A 303 4.86 -5.84 -9.02
C SER A 303 3.66 -6.80 -8.86
N MET A 304 2.92 -7.06 -9.94
CA MET A 304 1.74 -7.92 -9.93
C MET A 304 2.09 -9.41 -9.84
N PRO A 305 1.23 -10.21 -9.18
CA PRO A 305 1.38 -11.65 -9.09
C PRO A 305 1.42 -12.33 -10.46
N ASP A 306 2.14 -13.44 -10.53
CA ASP A 306 2.15 -14.30 -11.72
C ASP A 306 0.76 -14.88 -11.97
N PHE A 307 0.36 -14.94 -13.25
CA PHE A 307 -0.90 -15.58 -13.62
C PHE A 307 -0.85 -17.09 -13.37
N PRO A 308 -1.90 -17.69 -12.76
CA PRO A 308 -1.91 -19.11 -12.46
C PRO A 308 -1.85 -19.93 -13.76
N HIS A 309 -0.75 -20.67 -13.95
CA HIS A 309 -0.54 -21.43 -15.18
C HIS A 309 -1.64 -22.50 -15.35
N PRO A 310 -2.27 -22.62 -16.55
CA PRO A 310 -3.42 -23.51 -16.75
C PRO A 310 -3.14 -25.00 -16.48
N GLY A 311 -1.87 -25.42 -16.53
CA GLY A 311 -1.42 -26.77 -16.17
C GLY A 311 -1.45 -27.12 -14.68
N ALA A 312 -1.58 -26.14 -13.77
CA ALA A 312 -1.50 -26.33 -12.32
C ALA A 312 -2.85 -26.68 -11.64
N ALA A 313 -3.97 -26.65 -12.36
CA ALA A 313 -5.31 -26.86 -11.79
C ALA A 313 -5.64 -28.36 -11.54
N PRO A 314 -6.28 -28.73 -10.41
CA PRO A 314 -6.79 -30.08 -10.16
C PRO A 314 -7.92 -30.46 -11.15
N ARG A 315 -8.07 -31.75 -11.45
CA ARG A 315 -9.09 -32.30 -12.36
C ARG A 315 -10.51 -31.80 -12.02
N ARG A 316 -11.17 -31.07 -12.93
CA ARG A 316 -12.64 -30.95 -12.98
C ARG A 316 -13.23 -31.90 -14.04
N PRO A 317 -14.46 -32.42 -13.87
CA PRO A 317 -15.04 -33.40 -14.80
C PRO A 317 -15.33 -32.77 -16.17
N ARG A 318 -15.13 -33.55 -17.23
CA ARG A 318 -15.31 -33.14 -18.63
C ARG A 318 -16.78 -32.83 -18.97
N PRO A 319 -17.07 -31.95 -19.95
CA PRO A 319 -18.34 -31.97 -20.67
C PRO A 319 -18.46 -33.28 -21.45
N HIS A 320 -19.61 -33.95 -21.34
CA HIS A 320 -19.90 -35.19 -22.05
C HIS A 320 -20.06 -34.95 -23.56
N GLY A 321 -19.46 -35.86 -24.34
CA GLY A 321 -19.85 -36.13 -25.73
C GLY A 321 -18.74 -35.87 -26.73
N PHE A 322 -17.91 -36.88 -27.01
CA PHE A 322 -17.46 -37.29 -28.36
C PHE A 322 -16.54 -38.53 -28.22
N LEU A 323 -17.00 -39.66 -28.75
CA LEU A 323 -16.35 -40.97 -29.01
C LEU A 323 -16.78 -41.29 -30.45
N LEU A 324 -16.06 -41.91 -31.39
CA LEU A 324 -14.84 -42.74 -31.54
C LEU A 324 -14.18 -42.27 -32.87
N GLY A 325 -12.96 -42.57 -33.29
CA GLY A 325 -11.97 -43.60 -32.98
C GLY A 325 -11.03 -43.69 -34.19
N LEU A 326 -9.73 -43.93 -33.98
CA LEU A 326 -8.82 -44.58 -34.93
C LEU A 326 -7.47 -44.79 -34.20
N ARG A 327 -7.00 -46.03 -34.22
CA ARG A 327 -5.69 -46.44 -33.67
C ARG A 327 -4.57 -45.92 -34.58
N ARG A 328 -3.58 -45.21 -34.02
CA ARG A 328 -2.22 -45.14 -34.60
C ARG A 328 -1.17 -45.52 -33.57
N ARG A 329 -0.11 -46.14 -34.09
CA ARG A 329 0.88 -46.98 -33.38
C ARG A 329 1.77 -46.21 -32.41
N THR A 330 2.11 -46.93 -31.35
CA THR A 330 2.96 -46.58 -30.20
C THR A 330 4.35 -46.09 -30.57
N ARG A 331 4.73 -44.91 -30.04
CA ARG A 331 6.13 -44.55 -29.77
C ARG A 331 6.28 -44.42 -28.26
N THR A 332 7.02 -45.33 -27.64
CA THR A 332 7.27 -45.36 -26.19
C THR A 332 8.08 -44.13 -25.77
N ARG A 333 7.42 -43.17 -25.11
CA ARG A 333 8.07 -42.12 -24.30
C ARG A 333 7.96 -42.48 -22.81
N PRO A 334 8.94 -42.10 -21.99
CA PRO A 334 8.96 -42.46 -20.57
C PRO A 334 7.82 -41.75 -19.81
N PRO A 335 7.30 -42.34 -18.72
CA PRO A 335 6.15 -41.80 -18.00
C PRO A 335 6.62 -40.65 -17.12
N ASN A 336 6.13 -39.43 -17.31
CA ASN A 336 6.08 -38.38 -16.27
C ASN A 336 5.44 -37.07 -16.79
N GLY A 337 4.22 -36.77 -16.31
CA GLY A 337 3.71 -35.40 -16.14
C GLY A 337 3.11 -34.70 -17.37
N ARG A 338 2.14 -33.81 -17.12
CA ARG A 338 1.60 -32.89 -18.15
C ARG A 338 2.72 -31.98 -18.68
N HIS A 339 3.06 -32.10 -19.94
CA HIS A 339 3.98 -31.17 -20.61
C HIS A 339 3.17 -30.09 -21.35
N THR A 340 3.45 -28.82 -21.06
CA THR A 340 2.81 -27.69 -21.73
C THR A 340 3.87 -26.88 -22.48
N ARG A 341 3.62 -26.55 -23.75
CA ARG A 341 4.55 -25.82 -24.60
C ARG A 341 3.92 -24.51 -25.09
N PRO A 342 4.32 -23.33 -24.59
CA PRO A 342 3.83 -22.07 -25.12
C PRO A 342 4.37 -21.84 -26.55
N LEU A 343 3.51 -21.32 -27.42
CA LEU A 343 3.79 -21.12 -28.85
C LEU A 343 3.78 -19.63 -29.22
N ASP A 344 2.84 -18.87 -28.67
CA ASP A 344 2.68 -17.45 -28.98
C ASP A 344 1.97 -16.67 -27.87
N CYS A 345 2.17 -15.35 -27.83
CA CYS A 345 1.48 -14.40 -26.96
C CYS A 345 1.18 -13.12 -27.75
N ARG A 346 -0.10 -12.81 -27.99
CA ARG A 346 -0.55 -11.67 -28.80
C ARG A 346 -1.95 -11.22 -28.40
N HIS A 347 -2.20 -9.92 -28.48
CA HIS A 347 -3.52 -9.32 -28.28
C HIS A 347 -4.21 -9.78 -26.97
N GLY A 348 -3.46 -9.85 -25.86
CA GLY A 348 -3.98 -10.31 -24.57
C GLY A 348 -4.18 -11.82 -24.43
N ARG A 349 -3.73 -12.64 -25.39
CA ARG A 349 -3.92 -14.10 -25.40
C ARG A 349 -2.60 -14.85 -25.47
N VAL A 350 -2.57 -16.03 -24.87
CA VAL A 350 -1.45 -16.97 -24.84
C VAL A 350 -1.88 -18.27 -25.52
N LEU A 351 -1.11 -18.71 -26.51
CA LEU A 351 -1.30 -19.99 -27.18
C LEU A 351 -0.37 -21.04 -26.58
N ILE A 352 -0.93 -22.11 -26.04
CA ILE A 352 -0.22 -23.19 -25.36
C ILE A 352 -0.58 -24.51 -26.02
N HIS A 353 0.41 -25.32 -26.35
CA HIS A 353 0.17 -26.71 -26.71
C HIS A 353 0.13 -27.59 -25.46
N MET A 354 -0.95 -28.35 -25.30
CA MET A 354 -1.17 -29.29 -24.20
C MET A 354 -0.83 -30.71 -24.65
N LEU A 355 0.28 -31.27 -24.16
CA LEU A 355 0.69 -32.65 -24.43
C LEU A 355 0.16 -33.53 -23.29
N GLU A 356 -0.92 -34.29 -23.53
CA GLU A 356 -1.45 -35.29 -22.58
C GLU A 356 -1.09 -36.71 -23.04
N ASP A 357 -0.51 -37.52 -22.14
CA ASP A 357 0.04 -38.86 -22.42
C ASP A 357 -0.95 -39.87 -23.03
N GLU A 358 -2.27 -39.65 -22.95
CA GLU A 358 -3.22 -40.71 -23.32
C GLU A 358 -4.45 -40.36 -24.17
N ARG A 359 -4.83 -39.10 -24.50
CA ARG A 359 -6.11 -38.94 -25.25
C ARG A 359 -6.49 -37.69 -26.04
N ALA A 360 -5.66 -36.65 -26.19
CA ALA A 360 -5.81 -35.64 -27.28
C ALA A 360 -4.72 -34.58 -27.15
N ASP A 361 -3.84 -34.46 -28.14
CA ASP A 361 -3.01 -33.28 -28.32
C ASP A 361 -3.93 -32.15 -28.83
N TYR A 362 -3.97 -31.02 -28.13
CA TYR A 362 -4.77 -29.86 -28.53
C TYR A 362 -4.07 -28.54 -28.19
N LEU A 363 -4.41 -27.50 -28.95
CA LEU A 363 -3.95 -26.15 -28.72
C LEU A 363 -4.92 -25.44 -27.77
N LEU A 364 -4.42 -24.81 -26.72
CA LEU A 364 -5.17 -24.00 -25.77
C LEU A 364 -4.89 -22.52 -26.03
N VAL A 365 -5.92 -21.76 -26.36
CA VAL A 365 -5.90 -20.30 -26.30
C VAL A 365 -6.37 -19.88 -24.92
N TRP A 366 -5.50 -19.23 -24.15
CA TRP A 366 -5.75 -18.78 -22.79
C TRP A 366 -5.64 -17.27 -22.71
N ASP A 367 -6.57 -16.64 -22.01
CA ASP A 367 -6.51 -15.23 -21.62
C ASP A 367 -6.08 -15.14 -20.14
N PRO A 368 -4.85 -14.72 -19.82
CA PRO A 368 -4.39 -14.61 -18.45
C PRO A 368 -5.15 -13.58 -17.60
N VAL A 369 -5.66 -12.51 -18.22
CA VAL A 369 -6.32 -11.42 -17.49
C VAL A 369 -7.74 -11.83 -17.10
N THR A 370 -8.52 -12.40 -18.03
CA THR A 370 -9.90 -12.83 -17.77
C THR A 370 -9.99 -14.25 -17.21
N GLY A 371 -8.97 -15.08 -17.45
CA GLY A 371 -8.98 -16.51 -17.13
C GLY A 371 -9.63 -17.39 -18.21
N ASP A 372 -10.13 -16.81 -19.30
CA ASP A 372 -10.84 -17.54 -20.35
C ASP A 372 -9.96 -18.56 -21.07
N ARG A 373 -10.54 -19.70 -21.43
CA ARG A 373 -9.84 -20.84 -22.02
C ARG A 373 -10.63 -21.42 -23.18
N HIS A 374 -9.99 -21.51 -24.34
CA HIS A 374 -10.56 -22.12 -25.55
C HIS A 374 -9.65 -23.24 -26.05
N ALA A 375 -10.18 -24.46 -26.09
CA ALA A 375 -9.50 -25.59 -26.70
C ALA A 375 -9.73 -25.56 -28.22
N VAL A 376 -8.64 -25.68 -28.98
CA VAL A 376 -8.60 -25.71 -30.44
C VAL A 376 -8.04 -27.09 -30.84
N PRO A 377 -8.78 -27.87 -31.64
CA PRO A 377 -8.28 -29.16 -32.10
C PRO A 377 -7.04 -28.95 -32.97
N GLN A 378 -6.05 -29.83 -32.85
CA GLN A 378 -4.89 -29.80 -33.75
C GLN A 378 -5.33 -30.06 -35.20
N PRO A 379 -4.74 -29.40 -36.21
CA PRO A 379 -5.03 -29.72 -37.60
C PRO A 379 -4.52 -31.13 -37.93
N ASP A 380 -5.25 -31.85 -38.79
CA ASP A 380 -4.95 -33.24 -39.19
C ASP A 380 -3.77 -33.27 -40.17
N VAL A 381 -2.57 -33.01 -39.65
CA VAL A 381 -1.32 -32.88 -40.41
C VAL A 381 -0.19 -33.63 -39.71
N ASP A 382 0.40 -34.61 -40.39
CA ASP A 382 1.58 -35.35 -39.92
C ASP A 382 2.85 -34.49 -40.08
N CYS A 383 3.29 -33.85 -38.99
CA CYS A 383 4.38 -32.86 -39.01
C CYS A 383 5.59 -33.22 -38.12
N LEU A 384 6.81 -32.93 -38.61
CA LEU A 384 8.08 -33.05 -37.88
C LEU A 384 8.27 -31.93 -36.85
N VAL A 385 8.07 -30.69 -37.30
CA VAL A 385 8.27 -29.47 -36.52
C VAL A 385 7.19 -28.48 -36.91
N TYR A 386 6.62 -27.79 -35.93
CA TYR A 386 5.59 -26.78 -36.16
C TYR A 386 5.77 -25.58 -35.22
N SER A 387 5.20 -24.46 -35.63
CA SER A 387 4.94 -23.28 -34.81
C SER A 387 3.51 -22.81 -35.07
N ALA A 388 2.98 -21.98 -34.18
CA ALA A 388 1.67 -21.39 -34.37
C ALA A 388 1.61 -19.99 -33.79
N ALA A 389 0.73 -19.16 -34.34
CA ALA A 389 0.48 -17.79 -33.89
C ALA A 389 -1.00 -17.59 -33.63
N VAL A 390 -1.34 -16.84 -32.57
CA VAL A 390 -2.72 -16.46 -32.23
C VAL A 390 -2.89 -14.96 -32.44
N PHE A 391 -4.03 -14.53 -32.96
CA PHE A 391 -4.33 -13.10 -33.09
C PHE A 391 -5.84 -12.84 -33.11
N CYS A 392 -6.23 -11.56 -33.04
CA CYS A 392 -7.60 -11.14 -33.03
C CYS A 392 -8.17 -11.16 -34.46
N ASP A 393 -9.40 -11.64 -34.60
CA ASP A 393 -10.13 -11.73 -35.89
C ASP A 393 -11.31 -10.75 -35.93
N ALA A 394 -11.42 -9.85 -34.96
CA ALA A 394 -12.52 -8.90 -34.92
C ALA A 394 -12.32 -7.79 -35.97
N VAL A 395 -13.30 -7.64 -36.85
CA VAL A 395 -13.29 -6.62 -37.91
C VAL A 395 -13.29 -5.22 -37.28
N GLY A 396 -12.34 -4.36 -37.70
CA GLY A 396 -12.21 -2.99 -37.19
C GLY A 396 -11.69 -2.90 -35.75
N CYS A 397 -11.07 -3.96 -35.23
CA CYS A 397 -10.45 -3.94 -33.91
C CYS A 397 -9.17 -3.09 -33.90
N ASP A 398 -9.01 -2.23 -32.88
CA ASP A 398 -7.80 -1.44 -32.66
C ASP A 398 -6.65 -2.26 -32.05
N HIS A 399 -6.90 -3.54 -31.75
CA HIS A 399 -6.00 -4.48 -31.10
C HIS A 399 -5.49 -4.06 -29.71
N LEU A 400 -6.10 -3.02 -29.11
CA LEU A 400 -5.78 -2.54 -27.77
C LEU A 400 -6.53 -3.35 -26.69
N ASP A 401 -7.64 -4.01 -27.05
CA ASP A 401 -8.46 -4.84 -26.16
C ASP A 401 -9.20 -5.95 -26.93
N CYS A 402 -8.53 -7.08 -27.12
CA CYS A 402 -9.12 -8.22 -27.81
C CYS A 402 -9.65 -9.30 -26.85
N HIS A 403 -9.73 -9.02 -25.55
CA HIS A 403 -10.20 -9.99 -24.56
C HIS A 403 -11.61 -10.49 -24.92
N GLY A 404 -11.83 -11.81 -24.88
CA GLY A 404 -13.13 -12.45 -25.20
C GLY A 404 -13.66 -12.33 -26.64
N GLY A 405 -13.00 -11.58 -27.53
CA GLY A 405 -13.41 -11.45 -28.95
C GLY A 405 -13.05 -12.68 -29.81
N PRO A 406 -13.50 -12.72 -31.09
CA PRO A 406 -13.06 -13.76 -32.01
C PRO A 406 -11.55 -13.70 -32.25
N PHE A 407 -10.97 -14.87 -32.47
CA PHE A 407 -9.55 -15.09 -32.71
C PHE A 407 -9.31 -16.04 -33.88
N ARG A 408 -8.11 -15.93 -34.47
CA ARG A 408 -7.55 -16.90 -35.39
C ARG A 408 -6.30 -17.54 -34.80
N VAL A 409 -6.05 -18.79 -35.22
CA VAL A 409 -4.77 -19.47 -34.98
C VAL A 409 -4.20 -19.88 -36.33
N VAL A 410 -3.01 -19.39 -36.67
CA VAL A 410 -2.27 -19.85 -37.84
C VAL A 410 -1.29 -20.92 -37.38
N PHE A 411 -1.41 -22.11 -37.95
CA PHE A 411 -0.53 -23.25 -37.71
C PHE A 411 0.37 -23.44 -38.92
N VAL A 412 1.69 -23.45 -38.71
CA VAL A 412 2.67 -23.65 -39.79
C VAL A 412 3.60 -24.80 -39.40
N ALA A 413 3.78 -25.74 -40.32
CA ALA A 413 4.47 -26.99 -40.05
C ALA A 413 5.37 -27.44 -41.21
N THR A 414 6.42 -28.18 -40.87
CA THR A 414 7.23 -28.95 -41.79
C THR A 414 6.74 -30.40 -41.78
N LEU A 415 6.36 -30.92 -42.94
CA LEU A 415 5.78 -32.27 -43.12
C LEU A 415 6.83 -33.39 -43.03
N GLU A 416 6.45 -34.56 -42.50
CA GLU A 416 7.32 -35.73 -42.34
C GLU A 416 7.84 -36.32 -43.66
N ASP A 417 6.99 -36.39 -44.68
CA ASP A 417 7.26 -37.23 -45.85
C ASP A 417 8.16 -36.58 -46.92
N ARG A 418 8.23 -35.24 -46.98
CA ARG A 418 9.00 -34.49 -48.01
C ARG A 418 9.71 -33.21 -47.52
N TYR A 419 9.66 -32.91 -46.22
CA TYR A 419 10.14 -31.63 -45.67
C TYR A 419 9.47 -30.37 -46.27
N ASN A 420 8.33 -30.53 -46.94
CA ASN A 420 7.53 -29.41 -47.44
C ASN A 420 6.96 -28.60 -46.27
N ILE A 421 6.70 -27.32 -46.49
CA ILE A 421 6.14 -26.43 -45.48
C ILE A 421 4.67 -26.22 -45.79
N CYS A 422 3.79 -26.43 -44.82
CA CYS A 422 2.38 -26.14 -44.94
C CYS A 422 1.90 -25.14 -43.89
N ALA A 423 0.85 -24.40 -44.22
CA ALA A 423 0.14 -23.54 -43.29
C ALA A 423 -1.37 -23.77 -43.36
N SER A 424 -2.04 -23.65 -42.22
CA SER A 424 -3.51 -23.67 -42.13
C SER A 424 -3.95 -22.66 -41.06
N ALA A 425 -5.13 -22.08 -41.23
CA ALA A 425 -5.69 -21.09 -40.33
C ALA A 425 -7.00 -21.58 -39.72
N TYR A 426 -7.07 -21.62 -38.39
CA TYR A 426 -8.28 -21.84 -37.63
C TYR A 426 -8.99 -20.51 -37.38
N SER A 427 -10.31 -20.46 -37.57
CA SER A 427 -11.14 -19.34 -37.10
C SER A 427 -12.03 -19.80 -35.95
N SER A 428 -11.99 -19.08 -34.84
CA SER A 428 -12.91 -19.29 -33.71
C SER A 428 -14.38 -19.02 -34.04
N MET A 429 -14.66 -18.24 -35.10
CA MET A 429 -16.03 -17.97 -35.55
C MET A 429 -16.66 -19.17 -36.26
N THR A 430 -15.86 -19.87 -37.06
CA THR A 430 -16.33 -21.07 -37.81
C THR A 430 -16.01 -22.37 -37.08
N ALA A 431 -15.17 -22.32 -36.04
CA ALA A 431 -14.62 -23.46 -35.32
C ALA A 431 -13.96 -24.51 -36.25
N ALA A 432 -13.38 -24.05 -37.37
CA ALA A 432 -12.82 -24.91 -38.40
C ALA A 432 -11.46 -24.40 -38.90
N TRP A 433 -10.62 -25.34 -39.34
CA TRP A 433 -9.37 -25.08 -40.05
C TRP A 433 -9.62 -24.85 -41.54
N SER A 434 -8.86 -23.94 -42.16
CA SER A 434 -8.79 -23.80 -43.61
C SER A 434 -8.05 -24.98 -44.25
N ALA A 435 -8.27 -25.20 -45.55
CA ALA A 435 -7.52 -26.20 -46.29
C ALA A 435 -6.00 -25.87 -46.23
N PRO A 436 -5.13 -26.87 -45.99
CA PRO A 436 -3.69 -26.63 -45.84
C PRO A 436 -3.10 -26.15 -47.17
N VAL A 437 -2.40 -25.01 -47.11
CA VAL A 437 -1.64 -24.46 -48.24
C VAL A 437 -0.21 -24.97 -48.12
N ILE A 438 0.33 -25.57 -49.17
CA ILE A 438 1.63 -26.24 -49.16
C ILE A 438 2.60 -25.50 -50.08
N LEU A 439 3.82 -25.22 -49.58
CA LEU A 439 4.99 -24.89 -50.38
C LEU A 439 5.72 -26.19 -50.73
N ASP A 440 5.65 -26.58 -51.99
CA ASP A 440 6.25 -27.80 -52.54
C ASP A 440 7.00 -27.53 -53.87
N GLU A 441 7.27 -28.60 -54.63
CA GLU A 441 8.00 -28.56 -55.89
C GLU A 441 7.29 -27.76 -57.01
N ASP A 442 6.01 -27.42 -56.85
CA ASP A 442 5.28 -26.61 -57.83
C ASP A 442 5.57 -25.10 -57.65
N SER A 443 6.15 -24.71 -56.52
CA SER A 443 6.58 -23.33 -56.26
C SER A 443 8.00 -23.08 -56.77
N GLN A 444 8.12 -22.22 -57.79
CA GLN A 444 9.42 -21.83 -58.37
C GLN A 444 10.41 -21.30 -57.32
N SER A 445 9.92 -20.51 -56.35
CA SER A 445 10.76 -19.95 -55.28
C SER A 445 11.25 -21.04 -54.31
N TYR A 446 10.41 -22.01 -53.96
CA TYR A 446 10.79 -23.15 -53.12
C TYR A 446 11.79 -24.08 -53.82
N VAL A 447 11.57 -24.38 -55.11
CA VAL A 447 12.51 -25.17 -55.92
C VAL A 447 13.87 -24.48 -56.02
N GLN A 448 13.88 -23.16 -56.24
CA GLN A 448 15.12 -22.39 -56.30
C GLN A 448 15.85 -22.40 -54.95
N HIS A 449 15.14 -22.20 -53.84
CA HIS A 449 15.68 -22.28 -52.49
C HIS A 449 16.29 -23.67 -52.20
N MET A 450 15.56 -24.75 -52.52
CA MET A 450 16.05 -26.12 -52.36
C MET A 450 17.27 -26.43 -53.24
N ARG A 451 17.33 -25.90 -54.47
CA ARG A 451 18.50 -26.03 -55.35
C ARG A 451 19.72 -25.32 -54.77
N GLN A 452 19.56 -24.08 -54.30
CA GLN A 452 20.64 -23.30 -53.69
C GLN A 452 21.14 -23.96 -52.39
N GLY A 453 20.23 -24.42 -51.52
CA GLY A 453 20.58 -25.13 -50.28
C GLY A 453 21.34 -26.44 -50.52
N ARG A 454 20.98 -27.19 -51.58
CA ARG A 454 21.66 -28.43 -51.98
C ARG A 454 22.98 -28.19 -52.71
N ALA A 455 23.12 -27.08 -53.44
CA ALA A 455 24.35 -26.75 -54.19
C ALA A 455 25.59 -26.59 -53.30
N GLY A 456 25.41 -26.32 -51.99
CA GLY A 456 26.51 -26.18 -51.04
C GLY A 456 26.70 -27.34 -50.05
N ARG A 457 25.77 -28.30 -49.92
CA ARG A 457 25.77 -29.29 -48.80
C ARG A 457 25.08 -30.63 -49.15
N LEU A 458 25.69 -31.75 -48.74
CA LEU A 458 25.22 -33.14 -48.98
C LEU A 458 23.90 -33.51 -48.26
N PHE A 459 23.48 -32.79 -47.22
CA PHE A 459 22.22 -33.01 -46.48
C PHE A 459 21.57 -31.68 -46.05
N TYR A 460 20.80 -31.06 -46.95
CA TYR A 460 19.98 -29.88 -46.66
C TYR A 460 18.52 -30.27 -46.40
N THR A 461 18.03 -30.03 -45.19
CA THR A 461 16.63 -30.18 -44.80
C THR A 461 16.11 -28.84 -44.25
N PRO A 462 15.23 -28.13 -44.99
CA PRO A 462 14.61 -26.93 -44.46
C PRO A 462 13.54 -27.37 -43.44
N TYR A 463 13.65 -26.89 -42.21
CA TYR A 463 12.55 -27.04 -41.26
C TYR A 463 12.34 -25.75 -40.50
N LEU A 464 11.08 -25.52 -40.12
CA LEU A 464 10.68 -24.34 -39.38
C LEU A 464 11.48 -24.23 -38.08
N GLN A 465 12.00 -23.05 -37.80
CA GLN A 465 12.50 -22.75 -36.48
C GLN A 465 11.29 -22.56 -35.57
N PRO A 466 11.20 -23.27 -34.43
CA PRO A 466 10.02 -23.20 -33.58
C PRO A 466 10.05 -21.93 -32.70
N ARG A 467 10.36 -20.78 -33.29
CA ARG A 467 10.34 -19.45 -32.67
C ARG A 467 8.96 -18.81 -32.83
N ARG A 468 8.72 -17.74 -32.07
CA ARG A 468 7.54 -16.87 -32.25
C ARG A 468 7.53 -16.35 -33.69
N GLY A 469 6.41 -16.48 -34.40
CA GLY A 469 6.21 -15.79 -35.68
C GLY A 469 6.20 -14.27 -35.49
N THR A 470 6.18 -13.47 -36.54
CA THR A 470 5.96 -12.01 -36.46
C THR A 470 4.75 -11.63 -37.31
N LEU A 471 3.87 -10.78 -36.77
CA LEU A 471 2.65 -10.33 -37.45
C LEU A 471 2.91 -8.97 -38.09
N VAL A 472 2.73 -8.86 -39.42
CA VAL A 472 2.81 -7.58 -40.14
C VAL A 472 1.68 -7.50 -41.16
N GLY A 473 0.74 -6.58 -40.94
CA GLY A 473 -0.50 -6.50 -41.70
C GLY A 473 -1.26 -7.83 -41.66
N ASP A 474 -1.72 -8.31 -42.82
CA ASP A 474 -2.47 -9.55 -42.96
C ASP A 474 -1.60 -10.80 -43.19
N ALA A 475 -0.35 -10.79 -42.72
CA ALA A 475 0.56 -11.92 -42.86
C ALA A 475 1.39 -12.24 -41.62
N VAL A 476 1.61 -13.55 -41.38
CA VAL A 476 2.52 -14.05 -40.34
C VAL A 476 3.81 -14.54 -40.99
N TYR A 477 4.93 -14.18 -40.39
CA TYR A 477 6.27 -14.50 -40.87
C TYR A 477 6.98 -15.44 -39.89
N PHE A 478 7.56 -16.52 -40.40
CA PHE A 478 8.35 -17.50 -39.64
C PHE A 478 9.71 -17.73 -40.30
N THR A 479 10.71 -18.17 -39.54
CA THR A 479 12.07 -18.40 -40.06
C THR A 479 12.33 -19.89 -40.29
N ILE A 480 13.05 -20.20 -41.37
CA ILE A 480 13.58 -21.54 -41.66
C ILE A 480 14.99 -21.62 -41.07
N ARG A 481 15.34 -22.78 -40.51
CA ARG A 481 16.66 -23.00 -39.91
C ARG A 481 17.76 -23.04 -40.97
N ARG A 482 18.92 -22.45 -40.63
CA ARG A 482 20.25 -22.45 -41.31
C ARG A 482 20.51 -21.31 -42.29
N ASP A 483 19.56 -20.91 -43.11
CA ASP A 483 19.72 -19.81 -44.08
C ASP A 483 18.84 -18.59 -43.76
N ASN A 484 18.04 -18.67 -42.69
CA ASN A 484 17.12 -17.63 -42.24
C ASN A 484 16.06 -17.23 -43.27
N THR A 485 15.82 -18.04 -44.30
CA THR A 485 14.74 -17.77 -45.25
C THR A 485 13.41 -17.64 -44.49
N ILE A 486 12.63 -16.63 -44.86
CA ILE A 486 11.42 -16.26 -44.13
C ILE A 486 10.22 -16.83 -44.90
N VAL A 487 9.38 -17.61 -44.22
CA VAL A 487 8.09 -18.06 -44.72
C VAL A 487 7.04 -17.01 -44.36
N LYS A 488 6.39 -16.46 -45.38
CA LYS A 488 5.23 -15.57 -45.25
C LYS A 488 3.96 -16.36 -45.52
N TYR A 489 3.04 -16.39 -44.57
CA TYR A 489 1.67 -16.84 -44.79
C TYR A 489 0.72 -15.64 -44.78
N ASP A 490 0.10 -15.37 -45.93
CA ASP A 490 -0.94 -14.35 -46.10
C ASP A 490 -2.30 -15.05 -46.04
N TRP A 491 -3.02 -14.87 -44.92
CA TRP A 491 -4.29 -15.54 -44.68
C TRP A 491 -5.47 -14.84 -45.37
N SER A 492 -5.30 -13.61 -45.86
CA SER A 492 -6.35 -12.94 -46.64
C SER A 492 -6.49 -13.56 -48.03
N LYS A 493 -5.37 -14.09 -48.55
CA LYS A 493 -5.27 -14.73 -49.86
C LYS A 493 -5.09 -16.25 -49.79
N ASP A 494 -5.03 -16.82 -48.59
CA ASP A 494 -4.65 -18.21 -48.32
C ASP A 494 -3.43 -18.64 -49.16
N SER A 495 -2.33 -17.90 -49.00
CA SER A 495 -1.13 -18.08 -49.83
C SER A 495 0.16 -18.07 -49.00
N LEU A 496 1.11 -18.90 -49.42
CA LEU A 496 2.38 -19.14 -48.73
C LEU A 496 3.54 -18.77 -49.66
N PHE A 497 4.46 -17.92 -49.21
CA PHE A 497 5.58 -17.43 -50.00
C PHE A 497 6.90 -17.48 -49.22
N LEU A 498 8.02 -17.54 -49.95
CA LEU A 498 9.35 -17.37 -49.39
C LEU A 498 9.84 -15.94 -49.58
N VAL A 499 10.54 -15.43 -48.57
CA VAL A 499 11.14 -14.11 -48.54
C VAL A 499 12.62 -14.26 -48.18
N ASP A 500 13.48 -13.71 -49.03
CA ASP A 500 14.92 -13.75 -48.80
C ASP A 500 15.33 -12.85 -47.62
N PRO A 501 16.23 -13.31 -46.74
CA PRO A 501 16.74 -12.54 -45.60
C PRO A 501 17.81 -11.53 -46.03
N PRO A 502 18.13 -10.51 -45.21
CA PRO A 502 19.25 -9.62 -45.46
C PRO A 502 20.61 -10.33 -45.25
N PRO A 503 21.70 -9.89 -45.89
CA PRO A 503 23.06 -10.32 -45.54
C PRO A 503 23.44 -9.71 -44.17
N PRO A 504 23.94 -10.47 -43.16
CA PRO A 504 24.62 -11.78 -43.21
C PRO A 504 23.82 -13.01 -42.68
N GLN A 505 24.31 -14.22 -42.98
CA GLN A 505 23.73 -15.51 -42.54
C GLN A 505 24.14 -15.86 -41.09
N VAL A 506 23.47 -15.27 -40.09
CA VAL A 506 23.71 -15.53 -38.66
C VAL A 506 22.68 -16.48 -38.02
N TYR A 507 23.01 -17.15 -36.92
CA TYR A 507 22.12 -18.18 -36.33
C TYR A 507 21.00 -17.62 -35.43
N TYR A 508 21.23 -16.48 -34.78
CA TYR A 508 20.34 -15.91 -33.78
C TYR A 508 19.76 -14.58 -34.26
N ILE A 509 18.47 -14.63 -34.61
CA ILE A 509 17.75 -13.54 -35.24
C ILE A 509 16.37 -13.41 -34.61
N ALA A 510 15.83 -12.19 -34.62
CA ALA A 510 14.42 -11.93 -34.35
C ALA A 510 13.81 -11.17 -35.53
N LEU A 511 12.63 -11.60 -35.94
CA LEU A 511 11.76 -10.79 -36.78
C LEU A 511 11.02 -9.77 -35.90
N ILE A 512 10.79 -8.59 -36.44
CA ILE A 512 10.24 -7.45 -35.70
C ILE A 512 9.17 -6.79 -36.56
N ALA A 513 8.02 -6.46 -35.97
CA ALA A 513 7.07 -5.55 -36.60
C ALA A 513 7.56 -4.12 -36.35
N MET A 514 7.93 -3.41 -37.41
CA MET A 514 8.43 -2.04 -37.32
C MET A 514 7.27 -1.04 -37.20
N ASP A 515 7.54 0.13 -36.62
CA ASP A 515 6.52 1.18 -36.39
C ASP A 515 5.92 1.73 -37.69
N ASP A 516 6.67 1.66 -38.81
CA ASP A 516 6.19 2.03 -40.14
C ASP A 516 5.37 0.94 -40.84
N GLY A 517 5.04 -0.14 -40.13
CA GLY A 517 4.28 -1.28 -40.65
C GLY A 517 5.11 -2.19 -41.56
N SER A 518 6.44 -2.02 -41.64
CA SER A 518 7.32 -2.90 -42.39
C SER A 518 7.79 -4.12 -41.56
N LEU A 519 8.25 -5.16 -42.26
CA LEU A 519 8.93 -6.29 -41.62
C LEU A 519 10.37 -5.91 -41.30
N GLY A 520 10.74 -6.03 -40.04
CA GLY A 520 12.09 -5.84 -39.53
C GLY A 520 12.83 -7.15 -39.30
N PHE A 521 14.16 -7.09 -39.35
CA PHE A 521 15.07 -8.21 -39.11
C PHE A 521 16.20 -7.74 -38.20
N ALA A 522 16.33 -8.35 -37.03
CA ALA A 522 17.39 -8.07 -36.07
C ALA A 522 18.32 -9.26 -35.92
N CYS A 523 19.62 -9.00 -35.97
CA CYS A 523 20.68 -9.98 -35.81
C CYS A 523 21.84 -9.40 -35.01
N ILE A 524 22.62 -10.28 -34.38
CA ILE A 524 23.91 -9.93 -33.80
C ILE A 524 25.00 -10.52 -34.70
N GLU A 525 26.00 -9.71 -35.01
CA GLU A 525 27.23 -10.12 -35.69
C GLU A 525 28.41 -9.51 -34.93
N GLY A 526 29.29 -10.37 -34.41
CA GLY A 526 30.30 -9.96 -33.43
C GLY A 526 29.67 -9.32 -32.20
N SER A 527 30.13 -8.13 -31.83
CA SER A 527 29.62 -7.37 -30.67
C SER A 527 28.53 -6.34 -31.04
N SER A 528 28.01 -6.37 -32.27
CA SER A 528 27.05 -5.38 -32.77
C SER A 528 25.68 -5.98 -33.09
N LEU A 529 24.63 -5.31 -32.61
CA LEU A 529 23.24 -5.58 -32.96
C LEU A 529 22.87 -4.77 -34.21
N TYR A 530 22.54 -5.46 -35.30
CA TYR A 530 22.08 -4.86 -36.56
C TYR A 530 20.57 -4.97 -36.69
N LEU A 531 19.93 -3.89 -37.16
CA LEU A 531 18.51 -3.84 -37.44
C LEU A 531 18.25 -3.43 -38.89
N TRP A 532 17.47 -4.24 -39.59
CA TRP A 532 17.07 -4.03 -40.98
C TRP A 532 15.55 -3.88 -41.08
N SER A 533 15.07 -3.11 -42.05
CA SER A 533 13.64 -2.94 -42.38
C SER A 533 13.41 -3.25 -43.85
N ARG A 534 12.33 -3.97 -44.16
CA ARG A 534 11.96 -4.33 -45.53
C ARG A 534 11.01 -3.27 -46.12
N LYS A 535 11.56 -2.33 -46.89
CA LYS A 535 10.83 -1.19 -47.45
C LYS A 535 10.58 -1.36 -48.95
N VAL A 536 9.46 -0.82 -49.42
CA VAL A 536 9.15 -0.75 -50.86
C VAL A 536 9.93 0.41 -51.46
N ASN A 537 10.75 0.13 -52.46
CA ASN A 537 11.50 1.15 -53.18
C ASN A 537 10.59 1.89 -54.19
N SER A 538 11.11 2.95 -54.82
CA SER A 538 10.37 3.77 -55.78
C SER A 538 9.91 3.00 -57.04
N GLY A 539 10.52 1.83 -57.31
CA GLY A 539 10.14 0.90 -58.38
C GLY A 539 9.08 -0.13 -57.98
N GLY A 540 8.58 -0.08 -56.74
CA GLY A 540 7.56 -1.01 -56.22
C GLY A 540 8.11 -2.36 -55.72
N ALA A 541 9.43 -2.57 -55.73
CA ALA A 541 10.06 -3.79 -55.20
C ALA A 541 10.41 -3.63 -53.72
N ALA A 542 10.20 -4.68 -52.92
CA ALA A 542 10.49 -4.67 -51.48
C ALA A 542 11.93 -5.11 -51.20
N GLU A 543 12.76 -4.20 -50.69
CA GLU A 543 14.20 -4.39 -50.42
C GLU A 543 14.52 -4.18 -48.92
N TRP A 544 15.59 -4.81 -48.46
CA TRP A 544 16.08 -4.63 -47.08
C TRP A 544 16.97 -3.39 -46.98
N VAL A 545 16.66 -2.53 -46.02
CA VAL A 545 17.41 -1.32 -45.70
C VAL A 545 17.89 -1.40 -44.26
N GLN A 546 19.20 -1.27 -44.05
CA GLN A 546 19.77 -1.22 -42.70
C GLN A 546 19.33 0.08 -42.01
N CYS A 547 18.68 -0.05 -40.86
CA CYS A 547 18.17 1.07 -40.09
C CYS A 547 19.21 1.54 -39.06
N TRP A 548 19.83 0.61 -38.34
CA TRP A 548 20.72 0.90 -37.22
C TRP A 548 21.72 -0.23 -36.95
N ALA A 549 22.81 0.14 -36.27
CA ALA A 549 23.78 -0.77 -35.67
C ALA A 549 24.13 -0.24 -34.26
N ILE A 550 24.07 -1.10 -33.23
CA ILE A 550 24.33 -0.76 -31.83
C ILE A 550 25.44 -1.67 -31.29
N GLU A 551 26.47 -1.08 -30.69
CA GLU A 551 27.57 -1.82 -30.07
C GLU A 551 27.18 -2.29 -28.66
N LEU A 552 27.00 -3.60 -28.48
CA LEU A 552 26.42 -4.19 -27.26
C LEU A 552 27.33 -4.08 -26.04
N GLU A 553 28.65 -4.13 -26.24
CA GLU A 553 29.66 -4.00 -25.17
C GLU A 553 29.53 -2.68 -24.40
N THR A 554 29.01 -1.64 -25.04
CA THR A 554 28.86 -0.33 -24.40
C THR A 554 27.61 -0.21 -23.52
N ILE A 555 26.65 -1.14 -23.61
CA ILE A 555 25.32 -0.99 -23.01
C ILE A 555 24.88 -2.20 -22.17
N ILE A 556 25.45 -3.39 -22.41
CA ILE A 556 25.18 -4.60 -21.62
C ILE A 556 26.49 -5.04 -20.96
N PRO A 557 26.50 -5.30 -19.63
CA PRO A 557 27.64 -5.94 -19.00
C PRO A 557 27.73 -7.37 -19.53
N VAL A 558 28.72 -7.66 -20.37
CA VAL A 558 29.09 -9.00 -20.80
C VAL A 558 30.20 -9.48 -19.84
N ALA A 559 30.13 -10.69 -19.28
CA ALA A 559 31.27 -11.20 -18.53
C ALA A 559 32.42 -11.53 -19.49
N GLU A 560 33.63 -11.71 -18.99
CA GLU A 560 34.78 -12.21 -19.76
C GLU A 560 34.59 -13.71 -20.12
N SER A 561 33.50 -14.05 -20.80
CA SER A 561 33.18 -15.42 -21.25
C SER A 561 33.14 -15.48 -22.78
N ASP A 562 33.43 -16.68 -23.33
CA ASP A 562 33.38 -16.98 -24.77
C ASP A 562 31.93 -17.07 -25.32
N ASP A 563 30.90 -16.79 -24.52
CA ASP A 563 29.49 -16.92 -24.92
C ASP A 563 28.97 -15.63 -25.56
N GLU A 564 28.66 -15.69 -26.87
CA GLU A 564 28.12 -14.55 -27.63
C GLU A 564 26.68 -14.18 -27.20
N PRO A 565 26.34 -12.87 -27.15
CA PRO A 565 24.98 -12.42 -26.87
C PRO A 565 23.99 -12.88 -27.95
N LEU A 566 22.81 -13.34 -27.55
CA LEU A 566 21.82 -13.95 -28.44
C LEU A 566 20.52 -13.13 -28.49
N VAL A 567 20.02 -12.84 -29.71
CA VAL A 567 18.67 -12.28 -29.88
C VAL A 567 17.63 -13.39 -29.72
N VAL A 568 16.72 -13.24 -28.76
CA VAL A 568 15.76 -14.30 -28.36
C VAL A 568 14.30 -13.92 -28.52
N GLY A 569 13.98 -12.68 -28.89
CA GLY A 569 12.62 -12.26 -29.21
C GLY A 569 12.44 -10.75 -29.30
N SER A 570 11.23 -10.34 -29.66
CA SER A 570 10.81 -8.94 -29.76
C SER A 570 9.40 -8.76 -29.20
N ALA A 571 9.11 -7.59 -28.64
CA ALA A 571 7.77 -7.19 -28.20
C ALA A 571 7.14 -6.27 -29.25
N GLU A 572 6.05 -6.73 -29.85
CA GLU A 572 5.35 -6.00 -30.93
C GLU A 572 4.74 -4.70 -30.40
N GLY A 573 4.86 -3.61 -31.15
CA GLY A 573 4.29 -2.30 -30.80
C GLY A 573 5.01 -1.53 -29.68
N LEU A 574 6.05 -2.09 -29.04
CA LEU A 574 6.85 -1.41 -28.02
C LEU A 574 8.27 -1.02 -28.50
N GLY A 575 8.67 -1.48 -29.69
CA GLY A 575 10.04 -1.30 -30.18
C GLY A 575 11.08 -1.91 -29.22
N VAL A 576 10.79 -3.07 -28.63
CA VAL A 576 11.67 -3.73 -27.66
C VAL A 576 12.20 -5.05 -28.22
N ILE A 577 13.51 -5.28 -28.04
CA ILE A 577 14.20 -6.54 -28.35
C ILE A 577 14.70 -7.17 -27.05
N PHE A 578 14.68 -8.50 -26.98
CA PHE A 578 15.25 -9.27 -25.89
C PHE A 578 16.58 -9.91 -26.31
N ILE A 579 17.61 -9.68 -25.49
CA ILE A 579 18.94 -10.25 -25.66
C ILE A 579 19.26 -11.11 -24.44
N SER A 580 19.66 -12.35 -24.70
CA SER A 580 20.17 -13.28 -23.69
C SER A 580 21.69 -13.22 -23.67
N THR A 581 22.26 -13.10 -22.48
CA THR A 581 23.70 -13.24 -22.24
C THR A 581 23.95 -14.19 -21.07
N ASP A 582 25.21 -14.52 -20.84
CA ASP A 582 25.72 -15.29 -19.71
C ASP A 582 25.39 -14.69 -18.33
N VAL A 583 25.16 -13.37 -18.23
CA VAL A 583 24.75 -12.71 -16.99
C VAL A 583 23.23 -12.59 -16.84
N GLY A 584 22.44 -12.69 -17.91
CA GLY A 584 20.97 -12.63 -17.84
C GLY A 584 20.24 -12.29 -19.13
N LEU A 585 18.91 -12.20 -19.00
CA LEU A 585 18.03 -11.72 -20.07
C LEU A 585 17.83 -10.21 -19.94
N PHE A 586 18.11 -9.47 -21.00
CA PHE A 586 17.97 -8.01 -21.08
C PHE A 586 16.89 -7.63 -22.08
N ARG A 587 16.12 -6.59 -21.75
CA ARG A 587 15.26 -5.89 -22.69
C ARG A 587 15.97 -4.61 -23.15
N ILE A 588 15.90 -4.31 -24.45
CA ILE A 588 16.43 -3.09 -25.06
C ILE A 588 15.29 -2.35 -25.72
N LYS A 589 15.04 -1.10 -25.32
CA LYS A 589 14.08 -0.21 -25.97
C LYS A 589 14.76 0.55 -27.10
N LEU A 590 14.43 0.21 -28.34
CA LEU A 590 15.08 0.72 -29.55
C LEU A 590 15.10 2.26 -29.56
N SER A 591 13.96 2.92 -29.41
CA SER A 591 13.87 4.40 -29.50
C SER A 591 14.74 5.19 -28.52
N SER A 592 15.16 4.59 -27.41
CA SER A 592 15.90 5.29 -26.34
C SER A 592 17.26 4.66 -26.02
N GLY A 593 17.55 3.48 -26.56
CA GLY A 593 18.71 2.67 -26.16
C GLY A 593 18.66 2.15 -24.72
N GLN A 594 17.57 2.36 -23.97
CA GLN A 594 17.49 1.94 -22.57
C GLN A 594 17.54 0.41 -22.44
N VAL A 595 18.46 -0.06 -21.58
CA VAL A 595 18.66 -1.47 -21.27
C VAL A 595 18.21 -1.75 -19.83
N LYS A 596 17.43 -2.82 -19.64
CA LYS A 596 17.04 -3.31 -18.31
C LYS A 596 17.15 -4.83 -18.25
N LYS A 597 17.80 -5.35 -17.22
CA LYS A 597 17.81 -6.78 -16.92
C LYS A 597 16.42 -7.22 -16.45
N VAL A 598 15.85 -8.24 -17.10
CA VAL A 598 14.48 -8.73 -16.83
C VAL A 598 14.44 -10.14 -16.26
N ASN A 599 15.48 -10.95 -16.45
CA ASN A 599 15.57 -12.27 -15.84
C ASN A 599 17.03 -12.68 -15.56
N LYS A 600 17.21 -13.71 -14.73
CA LYS A 600 18.52 -14.31 -14.43
C LYS A 600 19.12 -15.00 -15.66
N SER A 601 20.41 -15.29 -15.60
CA SER A 601 21.11 -16.07 -16.63
C SER A 601 20.49 -17.46 -16.76
N ASP A 602 20.18 -17.83 -18.00
CA ASP A 602 19.65 -19.13 -18.40
C ASP A 602 19.76 -19.26 -19.93
N ILE A 603 19.56 -20.47 -20.47
CA ILE A 603 19.58 -20.73 -21.91
C ILE A 603 18.19 -20.45 -22.49
N TYR A 604 17.96 -19.21 -22.92
CA TYR A 604 16.71 -18.78 -23.56
C TYR A 604 16.76 -19.01 -25.07
N PHE A 605 15.93 -19.93 -25.60
CA PHE A 605 15.84 -20.14 -27.06
C PHE A 605 14.86 -19.18 -27.75
N SER A 606 13.78 -18.84 -27.04
CA SER A 606 12.74 -17.94 -27.51
C SER A 606 12.00 -17.37 -26.29
N VAL A 607 11.72 -16.06 -26.34
CA VAL A 607 10.92 -15.34 -25.35
C VAL A 607 9.61 -14.89 -25.98
N LEU A 608 8.52 -15.04 -25.25
CA LEU A 608 7.17 -14.67 -25.62
C LEU A 608 6.70 -13.56 -24.67
N PRO A 609 6.80 -12.28 -25.09
CA PRO A 609 6.32 -11.17 -24.28
C PRO A 609 4.81 -11.15 -24.22
N TYR A 610 4.27 -11.17 -23.00
CA TYR A 610 2.85 -10.99 -22.76
C TYR A 610 2.56 -9.52 -22.47
N MET A 611 1.75 -8.91 -23.34
CA MET A 611 1.39 -7.51 -23.29
C MET A 611 -0.13 -7.38 -23.21
N SER A 612 -0.60 -6.61 -22.23
CA SER A 612 -2.02 -6.38 -22.02
C SER A 612 -2.21 -5.15 -21.15
N PHE A 613 -3.29 -4.40 -21.38
CA PHE A 613 -3.75 -3.44 -20.39
C PHE A 613 -4.39 -4.17 -19.21
N TYR A 614 -4.23 -3.58 -18.02
CA TYR A 614 -4.65 -4.20 -16.77
C TYR A 614 -5.68 -3.28 -16.11
N THR A 615 -6.95 -3.70 -16.05
CA THR A 615 -8.04 -2.90 -15.45
C THR A 615 -8.82 -3.71 -14.42
N PRO A 616 -9.17 -3.14 -13.24
CA PRO A 616 -9.75 -3.88 -12.12
C PRO A 616 -11.00 -4.71 -12.44
N GLY A 617 -11.83 -4.28 -13.40
CA GLY A 617 -13.06 -4.98 -13.74
C GLY A 617 -12.94 -6.09 -14.78
N MET A 618 -11.72 -6.59 -15.07
CA MET A 618 -11.48 -7.68 -16.02
C MET A 618 -10.94 -8.95 -15.34
N LEU A 619 -10.75 -8.94 -14.02
CA LEU A 619 -9.88 -9.90 -13.36
C LEU A 619 -10.64 -11.00 -12.65
N MET A 620 -10.09 -12.19 -12.79
CA MET A 620 -10.49 -13.37 -12.03
C MET A 620 -10.17 -13.23 -10.53
N ASP A 621 -11.06 -13.79 -9.70
CA ASP A 621 -11.01 -13.73 -8.23
C ASP A 621 -9.66 -14.22 -7.66
N ASP A 622 -8.97 -15.15 -8.34
CA ASP A 622 -7.65 -15.65 -7.93
C ASP A 622 -6.58 -14.55 -7.94
N ILE A 623 -6.57 -13.68 -8.97
CA ILE A 623 -5.60 -12.59 -9.07
C ILE A 623 -5.92 -11.49 -8.08
N VAL A 624 -7.22 -11.19 -7.89
CA VAL A 624 -7.68 -10.28 -6.84
C VAL A 624 -7.21 -10.78 -5.47
N SER A 625 -7.35 -12.09 -5.20
CA SER A 625 -6.86 -12.73 -3.98
C SER A 625 -5.37 -12.52 -3.81
N GLU A 626 -4.56 -12.78 -4.84
CA GLU A 626 -3.10 -12.56 -4.79
C GLU A 626 -2.71 -11.10 -4.48
N ILE A 627 -3.45 -10.13 -5.02
CA ILE A 627 -3.21 -8.72 -4.73
C ILE A 627 -3.57 -8.39 -3.29
N LEU A 628 -4.75 -8.84 -2.83
CA LEU A 628 -5.23 -8.60 -1.48
C LEU A 628 -4.35 -9.30 -0.42
N LEU A 629 -3.72 -10.43 -0.76
CA LEU A 629 -2.73 -11.10 0.09
C LEU A 629 -1.48 -10.25 0.37
N ARG A 630 -1.15 -9.30 -0.50
CA ARG A 630 0.02 -8.43 -0.36
C ARG A 630 -0.30 -7.12 0.37
N VAL A 631 -1.56 -6.90 0.75
CA VAL A 631 -1.97 -5.74 1.55
C VAL A 631 -1.38 -5.88 2.95
N PRO A 632 -0.61 -4.90 3.44
CA PRO A 632 0.02 -4.96 4.76
C PRO A 632 -0.97 -5.27 5.88
N SER A 633 -0.60 -6.15 6.81
CA SER A 633 -1.47 -6.56 7.91
C SER A 633 -1.60 -5.52 9.01
N ASP A 634 -0.67 -4.55 9.08
CA ASP A 634 -0.69 -3.42 10.00
C ASP A 634 -1.65 -2.28 9.59
N GLU A 635 -2.17 -2.32 8.37
CA GLU A 635 -3.16 -1.36 7.83
C GLU A 635 -4.47 -2.06 7.43
N PRO A 636 -5.18 -2.69 8.39
CA PRO A 636 -6.31 -3.55 8.10
C PRO A 636 -7.46 -2.82 7.39
N GLU A 637 -7.58 -1.49 7.52
CA GLU A 637 -8.58 -0.67 6.85
C GLU A 637 -8.64 -0.88 5.32
N HIS A 638 -7.52 -1.25 4.69
CA HIS A 638 -7.47 -1.52 3.26
C HIS A 638 -8.28 -2.74 2.85
N LEU A 639 -8.27 -3.80 3.66
CA LEU A 639 -9.09 -5.00 3.41
C LEU A 639 -10.58 -4.67 3.57
N PHE A 640 -10.94 -3.84 4.56
CA PHE A 640 -12.34 -3.41 4.75
C PHE A 640 -12.82 -2.52 3.62
N ARG A 641 -12.00 -1.57 3.17
CA ARG A 641 -12.31 -0.74 2.00
C ARG A 641 -12.51 -1.61 0.77
N ALA A 642 -11.63 -2.59 0.52
CA ALA A 642 -11.79 -3.54 -0.57
C ALA A 642 -13.09 -4.37 -0.46
N ALA A 643 -13.43 -4.87 0.73
CA ALA A 643 -14.67 -5.61 0.97
C ALA A 643 -15.92 -4.76 0.70
N LEU A 644 -15.89 -3.46 1.06
CA LEU A 644 -17.00 -2.53 0.85
C LEU A 644 -17.17 -2.13 -0.62
N VAL A 645 -16.09 -2.17 -1.42
CA VAL A 645 -16.09 -1.73 -2.81
C VAL A 645 -16.98 -2.62 -3.69
N CYS A 646 -16.87 -3.96 -3.65
CA CYS A 646 -17.75 -4.83 -4.44
C CYS A 646 -17.99 -6.23 -3.85
N LYS A 647 -19.11 -6.86 -4.24
CA LYS A 647 -19.50 -8.21 -3.76
C LYS A 647 -18.50 -9.33 -4.12
N PRO A 648 -17.86 -9.36 -5.31
CA PRO A 648 -16.79 -10.32 -5.59
C PRO A 648 -15.61 -10.22 -4.61
N TRP A 649 -15.13 -9.00 -4.33
CA TRP A 649 -14.00 -8.81 -3.40
C TRP A 649 -14.37 -9.17 -1.97
N LEU A 650 -15.58 -8.82 -1.52
CA LEU A 650 -16.11 -9.30 -0.24
C LEU A 650 -16.10 -10.83 -0.16
N ARG A 651 -16.53 -11.52 -1.22
CA ARG A 651 -16.53 -12.99 -1.25
C ARG A 651 -15.12 -13.57 -1.12
N VAL A 652 -14.14 -13.00 -1.82
CA VAL A 652 -12.72 -13.38 -1.70
C VAL A 652 -12.20 -13.16 -0.28
N LEU A 653 -12.46 -11.98 0.29
CA LEU A 653 -11.96 -11.59 1.62
C LEU A 653 -12.63 -12.35 2.77
N CYS A 654 -13.83 -12.89 2.54
CA CYS A 654 -14.54 -13.74 3.49
C CYS A 654 -14.28 -15.24 3.27
N ASP A 655 -13.52 -15.64 2.24
CA ASP A 655 -13.19 -17.05 2.00
C ASP A 655 -12.21 -17.57 3.06
N PRO A 656 -12.56 -18.63 3.83
CA PRO A 656 -11.65 -19.25 4.79
C PRO A 656 -10.32 -19.73 4.18
N ALA A 657 -10.28 -20.02 2.88
CA ALA A 657 -9.02 -20.34 2.20
C ALA A 657 -8.13 -19.10 2.01
N PHE A 658 -8.72 -17.94 1.67
CA PHE A 658 -8.00 -16.67 1.58
C PHE A 658 -7.47 -16.26 2.96
N LEU A 659 -8.30 -16.30 4.00
CA LEU A 659 -7.92 -15.90 5.37
C LEU A 659 -6.73 -16.70 5.89
N ARG A 660 -6.74 -18.03 5.69
CA ARG A 660 -5.61 -18.90 6.02
C ARG A 660 -4.35 -18.59 5.22
N ARG A 661 -4.49 -18.26 3.94
CA ARG A 661 -3.36 -17.85 3.10
C ARG A 661 -2.82 -16.49 3.55
N TYR A 662 -3.68 -15.56 3.94
CA TYR A 662 -3.33 -14.23 4.43
C TYR A 662 -2.54 -14.34 5.72
N SER A 663 -3.05 -15.09 6.70
CA SER A 663 -2.35 -15.29 7.96
C SER A 663 -1.04 -16.07 7.78
N ALA A 664 -1.00 -17.08 6.91
CA ALA A 664 0.24 -17.81 6.59
C ALA A 664 1.27 -16.95 5.84
N PHE A 665 0.82 -16.02 5.00
CA PHE A 665 1.68 -15.11 4.25
C PHE A 665 2.36 -14.10 5.20
N HIS A 666 1.57 -13.48 6.09
CA HIS A 666 2.08 -12.49 7.04
C HIS A 666 2.74 -13.09 8.29
N ARG A 667 2.39 -14.34 8.64
CA ARG A 667 2.86 -15.15 9.78
C ARG A 667 2.57 -14.57 11.16
N ALA A 668 2.90 -13.32 11.42
CA ALA A 668 2.67 -12.68 12.71
C ALA A 668 1.45 -11.75 12.62
N PRO A 669 0.46 -11.88 13.53
CA PRO A 669 -0.64 -10.94 13.58
C PRO A 669 -0.14 -9.53 13.95
N PRO A 670 -0.80 -8.46 13.48
CA PRO A 670 -0.48 -7.08 13.83
C PRO A 670 -0.90 -6.74 15.28
N LEU A 671 -0.26 -5.72 15.87
CA LEU A 671 -0.66 -5.13 17.15
C LEU A 671 -1.86 -4.22 16.93
N LEU A 672 -3.03 -4.63 17.39
CA LEU A 672 -4.28 -3.88 17.19
C LEU A 672 -4.63 -2.98 18.39
N GLY A 673 -4.20 -3.35 19.59
CA GLY A 673 -4.39 -2.52 20.78
C GLY A 673 -3.58 -2.96 21.98
N LEU A 674 -3.66 -2.17 23.05
CA LEU A 674 -2.96 -2.39 24.31
C LEU A 674 -3.94 -2.37 25.48
N LEU A 675 -3.87 -3.39 26.32
CA LEU A 675 -4.38 -3.34 27.69
C LEU A 675 -3.18 -3.17 28.63
N HIS A 676 -3.35 -2.39 29.70
CA HIS A 676 -2.28 -2.16 30.65
C HIS A 676 -2.77 -2.18 32.09
N ARG A 677 -1.86 -2.48 33.01
CA ARG A 677 -2.05 -2.34 34.45
C ARG A 677 -1.11 -1.28 34.98
N LEU A 678 -1.62 -0.30 35.72
CA LEU A 678 -0.79 0.71 36.37
C LEU A 678 -0.46 0.30 37.81
N MET A 679 0.68 0.73 38.32
CA MET A 679 1.10 0.53 39.71
C MET A 679 0.51 1.66 40.55
N VAL A 680 -0.71 1.52 41.09
CA VAL A 680 -1.32 2.57 41.93
C VAL A 680 -1.76 1.98 43.28
N MET A 681 -1.32 2.62 44.37
CA MET A 681 -1.72 2.32 45.76
C MET A 681 -3.14 2.81 46.12
N GLN A 682 -3.90 3.35 45.16
CA GLN A 682 -5.18 4.02 45.39
C GLN A 682 -6.06 4.00 44.13
N GLY A 683 -6.72 2.85 43.89
CA GLY A 683 -7.70 2.64 42.82
C GLY A 683 -7.09 2.52 41.42
N ASP A 684 -7.27 1.36 40.79
CA ASP A 684 -6.95 1.18 39.37
C ASP A 684 -7.80 2.18 38.54
N PRO A 685 -7.21 3.00 37.63
CA PRO A 685 -8.02 3.79 36.70
C PRO A 685 -8.88 2.88 35.82
N ALA A 686 -9.98 3.41 35.29
CA ALA A 686 -10.89 2.64 34.44
C ALA A 686 -10.10 1.94 33.32
N PRO A 687 -10.11 0.59 33.25
CA PRO A 687 -9.38 -0.16 32.24
C PRO A 687 -9.90 0.20 30.85
N ARG A 688 -8.98 0.45 29.91
CA ARG A 688 -9.29 0.80 28.52
C ARG A 688 -8.41 -0.02 27.60
N LEU A 689 -9.00 -0.50 26.51
CA LEU A 689 -8.25 -1.00 25.36
C LEU A 689 -7.85 0.21 24.52
N SER A 690 -6.56 0.55 24.55
CA SER A 690 -5.99 1.64 23.74
C SER A 690 -5.73 1.11 22.33
N PRO A 691 -6.46 1.54 21.29
CA PRO A 691 -6.22 1.08 19.93
C PRO A 691 -4.87 1.59 19.43
N THR A 692 -4.11 0.74 18.75
CA THR A 692 -2.85 1.12 18.08
C THR A 692 -3.01 1.31 16.58
N THR A 693 -4.21 1.05 16.07
CA THR A 693 -4.61 1.20 14.67
C THR A 693 -5.94 1.98 14.58
N ALA A 694 -6.29 2.45 13.38
CA ALA A 694 -7.60 3.08 13.14
C ALA A 694 -8.76 2.07 13.06
N ALA A 695 -8.48 0.76 13.19
CA ALA A 695 -9.50 -0.26 13.14
C ALA A 695 -10.40 -0.22 14.39
N PRO A 696 -11.72 -0.29 14.22
CA PRO A 696 -12.66 -0.25 15.33
C PRO A 696 -12.63 -1.59 16.09
N LEU A 697 -12.37 -1.52 17.38
CA LEU A 697 -12.48 -2.67 18.29
C LEU A 697 -13.78 -2.54 19.09
N SER A 698 -14.33 -3.69 19.52
CA SER A 698 -15.46 -3.70 20.44
C SER A 698 -15.14 -2.83 21.67
N PRO A 699 -16.11 -2.06 22.18
CA PRO A 699 -15.95 -1.34 23.43
C PRO A 699 -15.50 -2.30 24.54
N TYR A 700 -14.62 -1.80 25.41
CA TYR A 700 -14.20 -2.53 26.60
C TYR A 700 -15.45 -2.84 27.47
N PRO A 701 -15.59 -4.07 27.99
CA PRO A 701 -16.73 -4.41 28.82
C PRO A 701 -16.77 -3.58 30.12
N ASP A 702 -17.72 -2.65 30.23
CA ASP A 702 -17.84 -1.74 31.38
C ASP A 702 -18.47 -2.45 32.59
N TYR A 703 -17.62 -3.15 33.32
CA TYR A 703 -17.92 -3.68 34.64
C TYR A 703 -17.07 -2.89 35.63
N GLY A 704 -17.70 -2.12 36.53
CA GLY A 704 -17.08 -1.05 37.34
C GLY A 704 -15.80 -1.42 38.11
N HIS A 705 -15.51 -2.71 38.31
CA HIS A 705 -14.21 -3.22 38.76
C HIS A 705 -13.77 -4.40 37.90
N SER A 706 -13.06 -4.10 36.80
CA SER A 706 -12.50 -5.10 35.89
C SER A 706 -10.99 -4.97 35.76
N ARG A 707 -10.30 -6.09 35.54
CA ARG A 707 -8.84 -6.15 35.48
C ARG A 707 -8.40 -7.11 34.38
N ALA A 708 -7.59 -6.63 33.44
CA ALA A 708 -7.00 -7.49 32.42
C ALA A 708 -5.86 -8.34 33.02
N LEU A 709 -5.88 -9.65 32.73
CA LEU A 709 -4.89 -10.63 33.19
C LEU A 709 -3.96 -11.07 32.06
N ASP A 710 -4.50 -11.29 30.86
CA ASP A 710 -3.71 -11.74 29.71
C ASP A 710 -4.33 -11.34 28.36
N CYS A 711 -3.51 -11.33 27.30
CA CYS A 711 -3.91 -11.19 25.91
C CYS A 711 -3.08 -12.13 25.03
N ARG A 712 -3.75 -13.12 24.42
CA ARG A 712 -3.13 -14.15 23.59
C ARG A 712 -4.12 -14.70 22.57
N HIS A 713 -3.59 -15.07 21.39
CA HIS A 713 -4.36 -15.80 20.38
C HIS A 713 -5.67 -15.10 19.96
N GLY A 714 -5.65 -13.77 19.87
CA GLY A 714 -6.84 -12.96 19.57
C GLY A 714 -7.86 -12.84 20.70
N ARG A 715 -7.55 -13.27 21.92
CA ARG A 715 -8.43 -13.19 23.10
C ARG A 715 -7.80 -12.38 24.23
N ALA A 716 -8.65 -11.67 24.98
CA ALA A 716 -8.31 -10.95 26.20
C ALA A 716 -8.98 -11.62 27.41
N LEU A 717 -8.21 -11.91 28.45
CA LEU A 717 -8.71 -12.46 29.71
C LEU A 717 -8.90 -11.33 30.73
N LEU A 718 -10.13 -11.17 31.20
CA LEU A 718 -10.55 -10.17 32.18
C LEU A 718 -11.02 -10.85 33.46
N HIS A 719 -10.74 -10.23 34.60
CA HIS A 719 -11.32 -10.58 35.88
C HIS A 719 -12.26 -9.45 36.31
N VAL A 720 -13.50 -9.80 36.65
CA VAL A 720 -14.60 -8.85 36.79
C VAL A 720 -15.31 -9.06 38.12
N ALA A 721 -15.65 -7.95 38.80
CA ALA A 721 -16.56 -7.93 39.93
C ALA A 721 -17.93 -7.38 39.51
N ASP A 722 -18.93 -8.26 39.37
CA ASP A 722 -20.32 -7.90 39.09
C ASP A 722 -21.27 -8.87 39.80
N GLY A 723 -21.78 -8.47 40.98
CA GLY A 723 -22.58 -9.36 41.85
C GLY A 723 -21.83 -10.58 42.42
N GLY A 724 -20.54 -10.72 42.09
CA GLY A 724 -19.62 -11.81 42.42
C GLY A 724 -18.36 -11.70 41.55
N TRP A 725 -17.29 -12.44 41.89
CA TRP A 725 -16.05 -12.46 41.11
C TRP A 725 -16.10 -13.57 40.06
N HIS A 726 -15.74 -13.26 38.81
CA HIS A 726 -15.64 -14.24 37.73
C HIS A 726 -14.67 -13.78 36.64
N LEU A 727 -14.28 -14.72 35.78
CA LEU A 727 -13.39 -14.48 34.65
C LEU A 727 -14.19 -14.35 33.36
N ILE A 728 -13.75 -13.47 32.46
CA ILE A 728 -14.33 -13.32 31.13
C ILE A 728 -13.22 -13.45 30.11
N VAL A 729 -13.39 -14.36 29.16
CA VAL A 729 -12.59 -14.39 27.93
C VAL A 729 -13.34 -13.61 26.87
N TRP A 730 -12.76 -12.49 26.46
CA TRP A 730 -13.33 -11.52 25.53
C TRP A 730 -12.56 -11.52 24.22
N ASP A 731 -13.27 -11.46 23.10
CA ASP A 731 -12.71 -11.16 21.78
C ASP A 731 -12.99 -9.69 21.41
N PRO A 732 -11.96 -8.82 21.43
CA PRO A 732 -12.09 -7.42 21.02
C PRO A 732 -12.48 -7.18 19.56
N VAL A 733 -12.29 -8.15 18.66
CA VAL A 733 -12.63 -8.01 17.24
C VAL A 733 -14.10 -8.35 17.00
N THR A 734 -14.56 -9.50 17.51
CA THR A 734 -15.96 -9.94 17.30
C THR A 734 -16.92 -9.37 18.34
N GLY A 735 -16.40 -9.01 19.53
CA GLY A 735 -17.19 -8.64 20.69
C GLY A 735 -17.68 -9.83 21.52
N ASP A 736 -17.36 -11.06 21.13
CA ASP A 736 -17.79 -12.28 21.81
C ASP A 736 -17.21 -12.36 23.23
N ARG A 737 -18.02 -12.90 24.15
CA ARG A 737 -17.67 -13.02 25.57
C ARG A 737 -18.02 -14.41 26.07
N HIS A 738 -17.05 -15.06 26.70
CA HIS A 738 -17.24 -16.33 27.38
C HIS A 738 -17.00 -16.14 28.88
N VAL A 739 -18.04 -16.34 29.68
CA VAL A 739 -17.96 -16.30 31.15
C VAL A 739 -17.35 -17.61 31.64
N VAL A 740 -16.27 -17.50 32.39
CA VAL A 740 -15.59 -18.60 33.06
C VAL A 740 -15.91 -18.52 34.55
N PRO A 741 -16.48 -19.59 35.16
CA PRO A 741 -16.79 -19.59 36.57
C PRO A 741 -15.52 -19.46 37.40
N GLU A 742 -15.65 -18.92 38.59
CA GLU A 742 -14.54 -18.82 39.53
C GLU A 742 -13.99 -20.22 39.90
N PRO A 743 -12.66 -20.39 40.02
CA PRO A 743 -12.09 -21.68 40.36
C PRO A 743 -12.47 -22.08 41.80
N PRO A 744 -13.00 -23.30 42.03
CA PRO A 744 -13.46 -23.73 43.34
C PRO A 744 -12.30 -23.93 44.34
N ASP A 745 -12.54 -23.62 45.61
CA ASP A 745 -11.69 -23.91 46.77
C ASP A 745 -10.27 -23.28 46.79
N LEU A 746 -10.07 -22.15 46.11
CA LEU A 746 -8.80 -21.42 46.11
C LEU A 746 -8.93 -20.07 46.84
N PRO A 747 -8.34 -19.87 48.03
CA PRO A 747 -8.20 -18.53 48.61
C PRO A 747 -7.06 -17.78 47.91
N TRP A 748 -7.37 -16.69 47.19
CA TRP A 748 -6.40 -15.87 46.45
C TRP A 748 -6.31 -14.43 47.00
N LEU A 749 -5.12 -13.98 47.38
CA LEU A 749 -4.81 -12.55 47.62
C LEU A 749 -3.97 -11.98 46.49
N ILE A 750 -3.09 -12.80 45.89
CA ILE A 750 -2.27 -12.44 44.75
C ILE A 750 -2.27 -13.59 43.72
N TYR A 751 -2.59 -13.26 42.47
CA TYR A 751 -2.79 -14.23 41.39
C TYR A 751 -2.38 -13.65 40.03
N SER A 752 -2.12 -14.56 39.09
CA SER A 752 -1.98 -14.29 37.66
C SER A 752 -2.70 -15.38 36.88
N ALA A 753 -3.06 -15.08 35.63
CA ALA A 753 -3.69 -16.06 34.77
C ALA A 753 -3.26 -15.86 33.31
N ALA A 754 -3.36 -16.93 32.52
CA ALA A 754 -3.08 -16.89 31.09
C ALA A 754 -4.19 -17.59 30.30
N VAL A 755 -4.50 -17.09 29.11
CA VAL A 755 -5.41 -17.75 28.17
C VAL A 755 -4.60 -18.31 27.00
N CYS A 756 -4.89 -19.54 26.59
CA CYS A 756 -4.23 -20.16 25.44
C CYS A 756 -5.21 -20.99 24.60
N CYS A 757 -4.81 -21.28 23.36
CA CYS A 757 -5.60 -22.11 22.44
C CYS A 757 -5.50 -23.56 22.92
N ALA A 758 -6.63 -24.29 22.92
CA ALA A 758 -6.68 -25.68 23.37
C ALA A 758 -6.32 -26.69 22.26
N VAL A 759 -6.26 -26.24 21.00
CA VAL A 759 -6.08 -27.13 19.83
C VAL A 759 -4.62 -27.59 19.73
N PRO A 760 -4.33 -28.90 19.85
CA PRO A 760 -2.97 -29.42 19.76
C PRO A 760 -2.35 -29.15 18.38
N GLY A 761 -1.09 -28.71 18.35
CA GLY A 761 -0.37 -28.44 17.10
C GLY A 761 -0.91 -27.27 16.27
N CYS A 762 -1.74 -26.40 16.87
CA CYS A 762 -2.23 -25.20 16.23
C CYS A 762 -1.06 -24.25 15.88
N ASP A 763 -1.12 -23.61 14.71
CA ASP A 763 -0.16 -22.59 14.29
C ASP A 763 -0.43 -21.21 14.93
N HIS A 764 -1.51 -21.12 15.70
CA HIS A 764 -2.03 -19.93 16.38
C HIS A 764 -2.31 -18.72 15.47
N LEU A 765 -2.37 -18.94 14.16
CA LEU A 765 -2.58 -17.89 13.16
C LEU A 765 -4.04 -17.44 13.06
N ASP A 766 -4.99 -18.33 13.36
CA ASP A 766 -6.43 -18.07 13.25
C ASP A 766 -7.25 -18.87 14.29
N CYS A 767 -6.84 -18.81 15.56
CA CYS A 767 -7.42 -19.67 16.60
C CYS A 767 -8.32 -18.98 17.62
N HIS A 768 -8.66 -17.69 17.40
CA HIS A 768 -9.46 -16.87 18.32
C HIS A 768 -10.91 -17.39 18.52
N GLY A 769 -11.53 -17.96 17.48
CA GLY A 769 -12.86 -18.59 17.57
C GLY A 769 -12.89 -20.06 18.03
N GLY A 770 -11.74 -20.67 18.29
CA GLY A 770 -11.62 -22.08 18.69
C GLY A 770 -11.83 -22.35 20.18
N PRO A 771 -11.65 -23.61 20.65
CA PRO A 771 -11.59 -23.91 22.08
C PRO A 771 -10.33 -23.33 22.72
N PHE A 772 -10.43 -22.99 24.00
CA PHE A 772 -9.37 -22.35 24.78
C PHE A 772 -9.24 -22.95 26.18
N ARG A 773 -8.09 -22.70 26.80
CA ARG A 773 -7.82 -23.01 28.21
C ARG A 773 -7.49 -21.74 28.96
N VAL A 774 -7.87 -21.69 30.22
CA VAL A 774 -7.46 -20.62 31.15
C VAL A 774 -6.64 -21.26 32.26
N ILE A 775 -5.39 -20.84 32.39
CA ILE A 775 -4.48 -21.26 33.45
C ILE A 775 -4.60 -20.21 34.54
N PHE A 776 -5.06 -20.59 35.72
CA PHE A 776 -5.17 -19.71 36.86
C PHE A 776 -4.13 -20.11 37.91
N MET A 777 -3.32 -19.16 38.36
CA MET A 777 -2.26 -19.40 39.33
C MET A 777 -2.36 -18.38 40.48
N ALA A 778 -2.40 -18.88 41.71
CA ALA A 778 -2.55 -18.06 42.91
C ALA A 778 -1.56 -18.47 44.00
N THR A 779 -1.19 -17.52 44.85
CA THR A 779 -0.44 -17.78 46.09
C THR A 779 -1.39 -17.69 47.28
N HIS A 780 -1.37 -18.73 48.13
CA HIS A 780 -2.24 -18.85 49.29
C HIS A 780 -1.71 -18.09 50.51
N ASP A 781 -2.54 -17.26 51.13
CA ASP A 781 -2.15 -16.32 52.20
C ASP A 781 -1.63 -16.96 53.50
N HIS A 782 -2.17 -18.12 53.86
CA HIS A 782 -1.88 -18.79 55.12
C HIS A 782 -0.92 -19.97 54.97
N LYS A 783 -0.84 -20.54 53.76
CA LYS A 783 -0.03 -21.74 53.48
C LYS A 783 1.23 -21.42 52.66
N GLU A 784 1.31 -20.24 52.05
CA GLU A 784 2.43 -19.80 51.21
C GLU A 784 2.72 -20.77 50.04
N LEU A 785 1.68 -21.48 49.60
CA LEU A 785 1.73 -22.43 48.49
C LEU A 785 1.31 -21.74 47.21
N VAL A 786 2.07 -21.95 46.13
CA VAL A 786 1.68 -21.54 44.78
C VAL A 786 0.80 -22.65 44.21
N THR A 787 -0.45 -22.35 43.87
CA THR A 787 -1.41 -23.34 43.37
C THR A 787 -1.87 -22.94 41.98
N ALA A 788 -2.01 -23.92 41.08
CA ALA A 788 -2.54 -23.70 39.74
C ALA A 788 -3.68 -24.67 39.43
N THR A 789 -4.62 -24.20 38.61
CA THR A 789 -5.71 -24.98 38.04
C THR A 789 -5.97 -24.50 36.61
N VAL A 790 -6.52 -25.38 35.78
CA VAL A 790 -6.78 -25.11 34.36
C VAL A 790 -8.25 -25.32 34.05
N TYR A 791 -8.89 -24.29 33.53
CA TYR A 791 -10.23 -24.38 32.94
C TYR A 791 -10.10 -24.81 31.48
N SER A 792 -10.98 -25.72 31.05
CA SER A 792 -11.14 -26.06 29.63
C SER A 792 -12.50 -25.58 29.11
N SER A 793 -12.50 -24.81 28.02
CA SER A 793 -13.74 -24.37 27.38
C SER A 793 -14.54 -25.52 26.76
N GLU A 794 -13.89 -26.65 26.47
CA GLU A 794 -14.54 -27.82 25.88
C GLU A 794 -15.35 -28.60 26.92
N THR A 795 -14.82 -28.72 28.14
CA THR A 795 -15.49 -29.43 29.23
C THR A 795 -16.35 -28.52 30.11
N GLY A 796 -16.10 -27.20 30.06
CA GLY A 796 -16.75 -26.23 30.93
C GLY A 796 -16.34 -26.36 32.40
N ALA A 797 -15.21 -27.02 32.69
CA ALA A 797 -14.81 -27.37 34.05
C ALA A 797 -13.33 -27.05 34.32
N TRP A 798 -13.05 -26.80 35.61
CA TRP A 798 -11.70 -26.66 36.15
C TRP A 798 -11.06 -28.03 36.43
N SER A 799 -9.75 -28.12 36.23
CA SER A 799 -8.96 -29.28 36.66
C SER A 799 -8.78 -29.28 38.18
N LEU A 800 -8.40 -30.44 38.73
CA LEU A 800 -8.00 -30.51 40.13
C LEU A 800 -6.82 -29.57 40.38
N PRO A 801 -6.88 -28.70 41.41
CA PRO A 801 -5.78 -27.82 41.75
C PRO A 801 -4.52 -28.60 42.14
N VAL A 802 -3.37 -28.15 41.67
CA VAL A 802 -2.06 -28.67 42.04
C VAL A 802 -1.31 -27.57 42.77
N SER A 803 -0.61 -27.89 43.85
CA SER A 803 0.16 -26.94 44.66
C SER A 803 1.66 -27.23 44.60
N LEU A 804 2.46 -26.20 44.36
CA LEU A 804 3.90 -26.17 44.58
C LEU A 804 4.16 -25.74 46.02
N GLY A 805 4.69 -26.67 46.81
CA GLY A 805 5.02 -26.47 48.22
C GLY A 805 6.43 -26.86 48.59
N THR A 806 6.69 -27.02 49.90
CA THR A 806 8.00 -27.36 50.46
C THR A 806 8.54 -28.72 50.04
N GLU A 807 7.72 -29.55 49.39
CA GLU A 807 8.12 -30.85 48.82
C GLU A 807 9.05 -30.68 47.61
N CYS A 808 9.00 -29.52 46.92
CA CYS A 808 9.96 -29.17 45.89
C CYS A 808 11.19 -28.53 46.54
N GLU A 809 12.34 -29.22 46.50
CA GLU A 809 13.57 -28.74 47.14
C GLU A 809 14.03 -27.38 46.58
N ALA A 810 13.82 -27.15 45.28
CA ALA A 810 14.14 -25.88 44.63
C ALA A 810 13.29 -24.71 45.17
N TYR A 811 11.98 -24.92 45.33
CA TYR A 811 11.07 -23.93 45.91
C TYR A 811 11.33 -23.73 47.41
N ALA A 812 11.56 -24.81 48.16
CA ALA A 812 11.91 -24.74 49.58
C ALA A 812 13.23 -23.99 49.82
N ARG A 813 14.21 -24.10 48.91
CA ARG A 813 15.45 -23.31 48.94
C ARG A 813 15.17 -21.85 48.64
N HIS A 814 14.48 -21.55 47.54
CA HIS A 814 14.09 -20.19 47.16
C HIS A 814 13.33 -19.46 48.28
N ARG A 815 12.40 -20.16 48.95
CA ARG A 815 11.67 -19.64 50.11
C ARG A 815 12.59 -19.36 51.30
N ARG A 816 13.53 -20.26 51.61
CA ARG A 816 14.49 -20.04 52.71
C ARG A 816 15.37 -18.83 52.45
N ASP A 817 15.86 -18.68 51.22
CA ASP A 817 16.68 -17.55 50.82
C ASP A 817 15.87 -16.24 50.91
N ALA A 818 14.61 -16.26 50.45
CA ALA A 818 13.72 -15.10 50.54
C ALA A 818 13.43 -14.65 51.99
N VAL A 819 13.17 -15.61 52.89
CA VAL A 819 12.87 -15.35 54.31
C VAL A 819 14.13 -14.92 55.08
N ALA A 820 15.32 -15.39 54.68
CA ALA A 820 16.58 -15.05 55.33
C ALA A 820 17.00 -13.58 55.09
N ASP A 821 16.67 -13.01 53.93
CA ASP A 821 17.04 -11.64 53.58
C ASP A 821 16.14 -10.56 54.23
N LEU A 822 14.84 -10.82 54.45
CA LEU A 822 13.92 -9.88 55.11
C LEU A 822 12.78 -10.62 55.88
N LEU A 823 12.65 -10.34 57.18
CA LEU A 823 11.76 -11.00 58.16
C LEU A 823 10.23 -10.91 57.91
N TYR A 824 9.73 -10.29 56.83
CA TYR A 824 8.29 -9.96 56.69
C TYR A 824 7.66 -10.13 55.29
N TYR A 825 8.32 -10.75 54.30
CA TYR A 825 7.74 -10.88 52.95
C TYR A 825 7.77 -12.31 52.37
N ILE A 826 6.61 -12.77 51.89
CA ILE A 826 6.37 -14.10 51.33
C ILE A 826 6.56 -14.04 49.79
N PRO A 827 7.26 -15.01 49.16
CA PRO A 827 7.34 -15.09 47.69
C PRO A 827 5.96 -15.44 47.12
N TYR A 828 5.48 -14.64 46.18
CA TYR A 828 4.16 -14.80 45.56
C TYR A 828 4.22 -14.64 44.04
N VAL A 829 3.23 -15.16 43.32
CA VAL A 829 3.15 -15.05 41.86
C VAL A 829 2.94 -13.59 41.47
N GLN A 830 3.87 -13.04 40.68
CA GLN A 830 3.75 -11.67 40.22
C GLN A 830 2.54 -11.55 39.29
N PRO A 831 1.70 -10.52 39.45
CA PRO A 831 0.52 -10.35 38.63
C PRO A 831 0.89 -9.65 37.30
N ARG A 832 1.90 -10.21 36.62
CA ARG A 832 2.44 -9.81 35.32
C ARG A 832 2.06 -10.85 34.27
N ARG A 833 2.12 -10.44 33.01
CA ARG A 833 2.01 -11.35 31.86
C ARG A 833 3.09 -12.46 31.99
N GLY A 834 2.65 -13.71 32.09
CA GLY A 834 3.53 -14.87 31.98
C GLY A 834 3.99 -15.10 30.53
N ALA A 835 4.76 -16.15 30.27
CA ALA A 835 4.97 -16.68 28.91
C ALA A 835 4.30 -18.05 28.79
N VAL A 836 3.83 -18.40 27.60
CA VAL A 836 3.28 -19.74 27.32
C VAL A 836 3.99 -20.23 26.07
N ILE A 837 4.71 -21.35 26.17
CA ILE A 837 5.51 -21.90 25.08
C ILE A 837 5.20 -23.39 25.00
N GLY A 838 4.57 -23.81 23.91
CA GLY A 838 4.03 -25.18 23.80
C GLY A 838 3.04 -25.47 24.93
N ASP A 839 3.24 -26.58 25.64
CA ASP A 839 2.41 -27.01 26.77
C ASP A 839 2.96 -26.55 28.14
N GLU A 840 3.84 -25.54 28.16
CA GLU A 840 4.42 -25.01 29.40
C GLU A 840 4.07 -23.53 29.60
N ALA A 841 3.56 -23.20 30.79
CA ALA A 841 3.26 -21.83 31.19
C ALA A 841 4.24 -21.35 32.28
N TYR A 842 4.80 -20.17 32.08
CA TYR A 842 5.89 -19.61 32.88
C TYR A 842 5.44 -18.33 33.56
N PHE A 843 5.58 -18.28 34.88
CA PHE A 843 5.25 -17.11 35.70
C PHE A 843 6.39 -16.77 36.64
N THR A 844 6.61 -15.49 36.91
CA THR A 844 7.64 -15.03 37.84
C THR A 844 7.10 -14.96 39.26
N LEU A 845 7.92 -15.35 40.23
CA LEU A 845 7.68 -15.10 41.65
C LEU A 845 8.32 -13.78 42.07
N ARG A 846 7.69 -13.09 43.00
CA ARG A 846 8.27 -11.92 43.66
C ARG A 846 9.41 -12.36 44.57
N TRP A 847 10.45 -11.54 44.61
CA TRP A 847 11.74 -11.79 45.25
C TRP A 847 12.59 -12.78 44.45
N GLY A 848 13.74 -12.32 43.94
CA GLY A 848 14.66 -13.16 43.17
C GLY A 848 14.14 -13.65 41.81
N ASN A 849 12.97 -13.19 41.33
CA ASN A 849 12.41 -13.48 40.00
C ASN A 849 12.50 -14.95 39.57
N ALA A 850 12.32 -15.88 40.52
CA ALA A 850 12.28 -17.31 40.21
C ALA A 850 11.10 -17.58 39.27
N ILE A 851 11.30 -18.48 38.31
CA ILE A 851 10.33 -18.76 37.25
C ILE A 851 9.68 -20.09 37.56
N VAL A 852 8.38 -20.05 37.87
CA VAL A 852 7.53 -21.23 38.03
C VAL A 852 7.09 -21.68 36.66
N ILE A 853 7.34 -22.95 36.36
CA ILE A 853 6.83 -23.61 35.16
C ILE A 853 5.67 -24.50 35.56
N TYR A 854 4.56 -24.35 34.86
CA TYR A 854 3.42 -25.23 34.95
C TYR A 854 3.28 -26.00 33.64
N ASP A 855 3.47 -27.33 33.69
CA ASP A 855 3.31 -28.24 32.56
C ASP A 855 1.83 -28.63 32.43
N LEU A 856 1.18 -28.16 31.36
CA LEU A 856 -0.23 -28.38 31.06
C LEU A 856 -0.55 -29.87 30.77
N GLY A 857 0.41 -30.60 30.21
CA GLY A 857 0.23 -32.01 29.84
C GLY A 857 0.38 -32.95 31.04
N LYS A 858 1.31 -32.64 31.94
CA LYS A 858 1.59 -33.45 33.14
C LYS A 858 0.85 -32.98 34.39
N ASN A 859 0.26 -31.79 34.37
CA ASN A 859 -0.38 -31.17 35.54
C ASN A 859 0.58 -31.09 36.74
N CYS A 860 1.79 -30.57 36.52
CA CYS A 860 2.83 -30.50 37.55
C CYS A 860 3.67 -29.22 37.46
N PHE A 861 4.35 -28.89 38.55
CA PHE A 861 5.23 -27.73 38.64
C PHE A 861 6.71 -28.08 38.57
N SER A 862 7.49 -27.15 38.04
CA SER A 862 8.93 -27.06 38.28
C SER A 862 9.35 -25.61 38.49
N LEU A 863 10.59 -25.40 38.96
CA LEU A 863 11.12 -24.07 39.25
C LEU A 863 12.49 -23.91 38.59
N ILE A 864 12.68 -22.77 37.91
CA ILE A 864 13.96 -22.39 37.31
C ILE A 864 14.44 -21.07 37.92
N SER A 865 15.74 -20.99 38.20
CA SER A 865 16.39 -19.75 38.61
C SER A 865 16.56 -18.79 37.42
N PRO A 866 16.38 -17.47 37.62
CA PRO A 866 16.66 -16.49 36.57
C PRO A 866 18.16 -16.47 36.21
N PRO A 867 18.54 -15.82 35.09
CA PRO A 867 19.94 -15.68 34.70
C PRO A 867 20.78 -14.86 35.70
N THR A 868 20.15 -13.98 36.50
CA THR A 868 20.84 -13.15 37.50
C THR A 868 20.05 -13.12 38.81
N PRO A 869 20.69 -13.30 39.98
CA PRO A 869 20.03 -13.20 41.29
C PRO A 869 19.80 -11.74 41.71
N TYR A 870 18.86 -11.51 42.65
CA TYR A 870 18.56 -10.21 43.29
C TYR A 870 18.02 -9.09 42.37
N VAL A 871 16.99 -9.39 41.58
CA VAL A 871 16.38 -8.43 40.65
C VAL A 871 15.02 -7.95 41.16
N TYR A 872 14.79 -6.63 41.18
CA TYR A 872 13.50 -6.02 41.47
C TYR A 872 12.78 -5.63 40.17
N ASP A 873 11.52 -6.03 40.03
CA ASP A 873 10.42 -5.48 39.21
C ASP A 873 10.64 -5.04 37.73
N ASP A 874 11.79 -5.29 37.09
CA ASP A 874 12.12 -4.80 35.74
C ASP A 874 12.33 -5.92 34.71
N VAL A 875 11.46 -6.94 34.73
CA VAL A 875 11.61 -8.15 33.90
C VAL A 875 10.37 -8.46 33.07
N ALA A 876 10.59 -9.00 31.88
CA ALA A 876 9.55 -9.64 31.06
C ALA A 876 10.03 -11.00 30.54
N LEU A 877 9.13 -11.99 30.62
CA LEU A 877 9.30 -13.25 29.91
C LEU A 877 8.82 -13.08 28.47
N MET A 878 9.44 -13.81 27.54
CA MET A 878 9.06 -13.79 26.13
C MET A 878 9.37 -15.12 25.46
N GLU A 879 8.70 -15.42 24.36
CA GLU A 879 9.09 -16.50 23.46
C GLU A 879 10.17 -15.98 22.50
N MET A 880 11.27 -16.72 22.37
CA MET A 880 12.34 -16.42 21.41
C MET A 880 12.05 -17.06 20.05
N GLU A 881 12.73 -16.62 18.99
CA GLU A 881 12.50 -17.14 17.62
C GLU A 881 12.73 -18.65 17.47
N ASP A 882 13.58 -19.23 18.32
CA ASP A 882 13.87 -20.66 18.38
C ASP A 882 12.89 -21.43 19.29
N ARG A 883 11.76 -20.81 19.67
CA ARG A 883 10.76 -21.33 20.63
C ARG A 883 11.33 -21.65 22.01
N SER A 884 12.43 -21.00 22.37
CA SER A 884 12.97 -21.07 23.73
C SER A 884 12.37 -19.99 24.63
N LEU A 885 12.46 -20.22 25.94
CA LEU A 885 12.11 -19.20 26.93
C LEU A 885 13.14 -18.07 26.91
N GLY A 886 12.66 -16.85 26.68
CA GLY A 886 13.41 -15.61 26.75
C GLY A 886 13.19 -14.87 28.07
N PHE A 887 14.22 -14.18 28.51
CA PHE A 887 14.20 -13.29 29.67
C PHE A 887 14.74 -11.93 29.26
N ALA A 888 13.99 -10.87 29.50
CA ALA A 888 14.37 -9.49 29.21
C ALA A 888 14.47 -8.68 30.51
N ARG A 889 15.54 -7.90 30.64
CA ARG A 889 15.78 -7.03 31.80
C ARG A 889 16.41 -5.72 31.39
N THR A 890 16.02 -4.65 32.04
CA THR A 890 16.73 -3.36 31.99
C THR A 890 17.66 -3.22 33.19
N GLU A 891 18.84 -2.64 32.96
CA GLU A 891 19.78 -2.25 34.00
C GLU A 891 20.47 -0.95 33.56
N GLY A 892 20.20 0.14 34.27
CA GLY A 892 20.57 1.48 33.86
C GLY A 892 19.98 1.83 32.49
N SER A 893 20.83 2.24 31.54
CA SER A 893 20.44 2.55 30.16
C SER A 893 20.49 1.36 29.20
N LYS A 894 20.60 0.11 29.68
CA LYS A 894 20.75 -1.07 28.81
C LYS A 894 19.62 -2.07 28.98
N LEU A 895 19.14 -2.59 27.85
CA LEU A 895 18.24 -3.74 27.79
C LEU A 895 19.05 -4.99 27.46
N TYR A 896 19.01 -5.98 28.35
CA TYR A 896 19.66 -7.27 28.20
C TYR A 896 18.62 -8.37 27.91
N LEU A 897 18.96 -9.26 26.99
CA LEU A 897 18.14 -10.39 26.57
C LEU A 897 18.89 -11.70 26.74
N TRP A 898 18.25 -12.67 27.39
CA TRP A 898 18.74 -14.04 27.53
C TRP A 898 17.76 -15.03 26.92
N SER A 899 18.27 -16.15 26.41
CA SER A 899 17.50 -17.30 25.93
C SER A 899 17.91 -18.53 26.73
N ARG A 900 16.94 -19.39 27.05
CA ARG A 900 17.16 -20.65 27.74
C ARG A 900 17.42 -21.76 26.71
N LYS A 901 18.69 -22.15 26.55
CA LYS A 901 19.10 -23.14 25.53
C LYS A 901 19.60 -24.42 26.16
N VAL A 902 19.38 -25.54 25.49
CA VAL A 902 19.95 -26.84 25.89
C VAL A 902 21.38 -26.91 25.37
N ASN A 903 22.33 -27.15 26.28
CA ASN A 903 23.74 -27.32 25.93
C ASN A 903 24.02 -28.71 25.35
N SER A 904 25.26 -28.97 24.92
CA SER A 904 25.68 -30.26 24.33
C SER A 904 25.46 -31.46 25.24
N ASP A 905 25.41 -31.23 26.55
CA ASP A 905 25.28 -32.25 27.59
C ASP A 905 23.80 -32.52 27.95
N GLY A 906 22.86 -31.87 27.26
CA GLY A 906 21.43 -32.00 27.48
C GLY A 906 20.87 -31.17 28.64
N ALA A 907 21.70 -30.36 29.31
CA ALA A 907 21.27 -29.47 30.38
C ALA A 907 20.84 -28.11 29.82
N ALA A 908 19.69 -27.59 30.26
CA ALA A 908 19.29 -26.24 29.91
C ALA A 908 20.15 -25.21 30.67
N GLU A 909 20.63 -24.17 29.98
CA GLU A 909 21.39 -23.04 30.53
C GLU A 909 20.89 -21.70 29.97
N TRP A 910 21.12 -20.60 30.70
CA TRP A 910 20.78 -19.26 30.22
C TRP A 910 21.94 -18.70 29.40
N VAL A 911 21.66 -18.29 28.16
CA VAL A 911 22.65 -17.71 27.26
C VAL A 911 22.24 -16.27 26.94
N GLN A 912 23.10 -15.30 27.24
CA GLN A 912 22.85 -13.91 26.88
C GLN A 912 22.93 -13.76 25.35
N CYS A 913 21.83 -13.34 24.74
CA CYS A 913 21.71 -13.21 23.29
C CYS A 913 22.06 -11.81 22.79
N LYS A 914 21.65 -10.76 23.53
CA LYS A 914 21.78 -9.38 23.06
C LYS A 914 21.82 -8.40 24.23
N ALA A 915 22.52 -7.29 24.04
CA ALA A 915 22.45 -6.10 24.88
C ALA A 915 22.20 -4.89 23.97
N ILE A 916 21.21 -4.05 24.32
CA ILE A 916 20.77 -2.89 23.53
C ILE A 916 20.91 -1.64 24.39
N GLU A 917 21.59 -0.62 23.88
CA GLU A 917 21.69 0.68 24.53
C GLU A 917 20.39 1.48 24.31
N LEU A 918 19.76 1.91 25.40
CA LEU A 918 18.50 2.66 25.42
C LEU A 918 18.73 4.18 25.54
N ALA A 919 19.98 4.65 25.66
CA ALA A 919 20.34 6.06 25.82
C ALA A 919 20.09 6.89 24.55
N THR A 920 18.81 7.10 24.22
CA THR A 920 18.33 7.95 23.12
C THR A 920 17.47 9.06 23.72
N SER A 921 17.63 10.31 23.27
CA SER A 921 16.91 11.49 23.79
C SER A 921 15.38 11.39 23.80
N VAL A 922 14.82 10.43 23.04
CA VAL A 922 13.38 10.16 22.94
C VAL A 922 12.81 9.38 24.15
N LEU A 923 13.64 8.55 24.82
CA LEU A 923 13.21 7.69 25.94
C LEU A 923 13.37 8.35 27.31
N VAL A 924 14.18 9.41 27.41
CA VAL A 924 14.59 10.03 28.69
C VAL A 924 13.98 11.43 28.80
N ALA A 925 12.94 11.59 29.63
CA ALA A 925 12.30 12.90 29.88
C ALA A 925 13.07 13.77 30.89
N LYS A 926 13.71 13.15 31.89
CA LYS A 926 14.47 13.84 32.94
C LYS A 926 15.76 13.10 33.29
N PRO A 927 16.84 13.80 33.71
CA PRO A 927 18.04 13.16 34.25
C PRO A 927 17.67 12.36 35.51
N GLY A 928 17.84 11.04 35.47
CA GLY A 928 17.53 10.12 36.58
C GLY A 928 16.30 9.21 36.37
N ASP A 929 15.53 9.38 35.29
CA ASP A 929 14.45 8.44 34.96
C ASP A 929 15.03 7.18 34.29
N GLU A 930 15.03 6.05 35.02
CA GLU A 930 15.49 4.77 34.49
C GLU A 930 14.39 4.06 33.68
N PRO A 931 14.68 3.55 32.47
CA PRO A 931 13.73 2.78 31.69
C PRO A 931 13.55 1.38 32.28
N TYR A 932 12.30 0.92 32.40
CA TYR A 932 11.99 -0.43 32.87
C TYR A 932 11.12 -1.24 31.91
N VAL A 933 11.38 -2.54 31.83
CA VAL A 933 10.62 -3.46 30.97
C VAL A 933 9.29 -3.83 31.61
N VAL A 934 8.21 -3.71 30.84
CA VAL A 934 6.83 -3.92 31.33
C VAL A 934 6.04 -4.98 30.56
N GLY A 935 6.59 -5.49 29.46
CA GLY A 935 5.96 -6.56 28.70
C GLY A 935 6.66 -6.88 27.38
N SER A 936 6.18 -7.91 26.70
CA SER A 936 6.64 -8.37 25.39
C SER A 936 5.44 -8.77 24.52
N ALA A 937 5.53 -8.55 23.21
CA ALA A 937 4.57 -9.06 22.24
C ALA A 937 5.07 -10.37 21.61
N GLU A 938 4.18 -11.34 21.58
CA GLU A 938 4.44 -12.71 21.15
C GLU A 938 4.64 -12.78 19.62
N GLY A 939 5.65 -13.53 19.17
CA GLY A 939 5.91 -13.77 17.74
C GLY A 939 6.42 -12.59 16.89
N VAL A 940 6.43 -11.36 17.41
CA VAL A 940 6.85 -10.15 16.66
C VAL A 940 8.18 -9.54 17.12
N GLY A 941 8.77 -10.05 18.20
CA GLY A 941 10.04 -9.54 18.71
C GLY A 941 9.98 -8.06 19.14
N VAL A 942 8.87 -7.67 19.79
CA VAL A 942 8.66 -6.32 20.31
C VAL A 942 8.65 -6.36 21.84
N ILE A 943 9.37 -5.44 22.47
CA ILE A 943 9.41 -5.26 23.92
C ILE A 943 8.83 -3.89 24.28
N PHE A 944 8.10 -3.85 25.40
CA PHE A 944 7.52 -2.63 25.96
C PHE A 944 8.40 -2.10 27.08
N ILE A 945 8.77 -0.83 26.97
CA ILE A 945 9.57 -0.10 27.95
C ILE A 945 8.77 1.09 28.45
N SER A 946 8.65 1.19 29.76
CA SER A 946 8.05 2.33 30.44
C SER A 946 9.16 3.29 30.89
N THR A 947 8.94 4.58 30.67
CA THR A 947 9.84 5.66 31.12
C THR A 947 9.01 6.83 31.65
N GLY A 948 9.66 7.82 32.28
CA GLY A 948 9.00 9.07 32.68
C GLY A 948 8.36 9.84 31.52
N ALA A 949 8.75 9.57 30.27
CA ALA A 949 8.16 10.17 29.07
C ALA A 949 6.88 9.46 28.59
N GLY A 950 6.67 8.19 28.97
CA GLY A 950 5.56 7.36 28.55
C GLY A 950 5.94 5.92 28.23
N LEU A 951 5.03 5.22 27.55
CA LEU A 951 5.22 3.83 27.12
C LEU A 951 5.77 3.77 25.70
N PHE A 952 6.80 2.95 25.49
CA PHE A 952 7.46 2.79 24.20
C PHE A 952 7.55 1.31 23.80
N THR A 953 7.45 1.05 22.51
CA THR A 953 7.80 -0.24 21.91
C THR A 953 9.16 -0.18 21.27
N ILE A 954 9.97 -1.22 21.47
CA ILE A 954 11.25 -1.44 20.79
C ILE A 954 11.15 -2.71 19.96
N GLU A 955 11.34 -2.57 18.63
CA GLU A 955 11.44 -3.69 17.71
C GLU A 955 12.88 -4.24 17.75
N LEU A 956 13.05 -5.49 18.20
CA LEU A 956 14.37 -6.05 18.52
C LEU A 956 15.29 -6.22 17.30
N LYS A 957 14.74 -6.40 16.10
CA LYS A 957 15.52 -6.55 14.85
C LYS A 957 16.02 -5.23 14.31
N SER A 958 15.11 -4.27 14.13
CA SER A 958 15.39 -2.97 13.52
C SER A 958 15.95 -1.95 14.51
N GLY A 959 15.72 -2.15 15.81
CA GLY A 959 16.00 -1.16 16.85
C GLY A 959 15.04 0.03 16.84
N ARG A 960 13.96 -0.01 16.05
CA ARG A 960 12.99 1.09 15.95
C ARG A 960 12.25 1.26 17.28
N VAL A 961 12.19 2.51 17.73
CA VAL A 961 11.47 2.93 18.94
C VAL A 961 10.23 3.71 18.53
N LYS A 962 9.08 3.37 19.10
CA LYS A 962 7.81 4.09 18.89
C LYS A 962 7.15 4.34 20.23
N LYS A 963 6.71 5.59 20.48
CA LYS A 963 5.86 5.92 21.65
C LYS A 963 4.44 5.43 21.39
N VAL A 964 3.85 4.73 22.35
CA VAL A 964 2.54 4.09 22.18
C VAL A 964 1.51 4.57 23.21
N ASP A 965 1.96 5.07 24.36
CA ASP A 965 1.07 5.67 25.36
C ASP A 965 1.74 6.83 26.13
N GLY A 966 0.93 7.61 26.84
CA GLY A 966 1.33 8.75 27.65
C GLY A 966 2.14 8.39 28.90
N PRO A 967 2.62 9.40 29.66
CA PRO A 967 3.34 9.19 30.92
C PRO A 967 2.47 8.48 31.96
N GLY A 968 3.00 7.42 32.58
CA GLY A 968 2.31 6.61 33.59
C GLY A 968 3.25 5.56 34.19
N VAL A 969 2.90 5.00 35.35
CA VAL A 969 3.67 3.91 35.99
C VAL A 969 3.07 2.57 35.57
N TYR A 970 3.50 2.06 34.42
CA TYR A 970 2.98 0.82 33.85
C TYR A 970 3.58 -0.39 34.57
N PHE A 971 2.77 -1.20 35.25
CA PHE A 971 3.23 -2.42 35.91
C PHE A 971 3.35 -3.60 34.94
N SER A 972 2.36 -3.76 34.06
CA SER A 972 2.36 -4.81 33.04
C SER A 972 1.54 -4.38 31.82
N VAL A 973 2.06 -4.67 30.62
CA VAL A 973 1.39 -4.40 29.34
C VAL A 973 1.01 -5.72 28.67
N LEU A 974 -0.23 -5.76 28.18
CA LEU A 974 -0.86 -6.89 27.52
C LEU A 974 -1.15 -6.51 26.06
N PRO A 975 -0.25 -6.85 25.12
CA PRO A 975 -0.46 -6.55 23.71
C PRO A 975 -1.57 -7.40 23.13
N TYR A 976 -2.58 -6.76 22.56
CA TYR A 976 -3.64 -7.43 21.82
C TYR A 976 -3.24 -7.56 20.34
N MET A 977 -2.95 -8.80 19.93
CA MET A 977 -2.53 -9.14 18.58
C MET A 977 -3.58 -10.04 17.92
N SER A 978 -4.08 -9.65 16.75
CA SER A 978 -5.00 -10.46 15.94
C SER A 978 -4.97 -10.01 14.49
N PHE A 979 -5.27 -10.90 13.54
CA PHE A 979 -5.56 -10.46 12.17
C PHE A 979 -6.96 -9.86 12.12
N TYR A 980 -7.08 -8.61 11.70
CA TYR A 980 -8.36 -7.92 11.60
C TYR A 980 -8.91 -8.06 10.18
N THR A 981 -9.91 -8.93 9.96
CA THR A 981 -10.45 -9.21 8.62
C THR A 981 -11.95 -8.96 8.51
N PRO A 982 -12.49 -8.64 7.31
CA PRO A 982 -13.90 -8.30 7.11
C PRO A 982 -14.90 -9.38 7.54
N SER A 983 -14.48 -10.65 7.57
CA SER A 983 -15.32 -11.78 8.00
C SER A 983 -15.68 -11.77 9.49
N MET A 984 -14.93 -11.02 10.31
CA MET A 984 -14.96 -11.10 11.77
C MET A 984 -15.84 -10.02 12.42
N LEU A 985 -16.36 -9.06 11.66
CA LEU A 985 -17.31 -8.08 12.20
C LEU A 985 -18.74 -8.64 12.21
N PRO A 986 -19.52 -8.41 13.28
CA PRO A 986 -20.96 -8.62 13.24
C PRO A 986 -21.55 -7.91 12.02
N ALA A 987 -22.46 -8.55 11.29
CA ALA A 987 -23.11 -7.94 10.12
C ALA A 987 -23.73 -6.56 10.44
N VAL A 988 -24.18 -6.36 11.68
CA VAL A 988 -24.68 -5.09 12.21
C VAL A 988 -23.56 -4.06 12.42
N ALA A 989 -22.37 -4.44 12.88
CA ALA A 989 -21.21 -3.56 13.01
C ALA A 989 -20.59 -3.22 11.65
N PHE A 990 -20.57 -4.16 10.71
CA PHE A 990 -20.21 -3.91 9.31
C PHE A 990 -21.21 -2.95 8.66
N CYS A 991 -22.52 -3.16 8.89
CA CYS A 991 -23.56 -2.22 8.49
C CYS A 991 -23.38 -0.88 9.20
N LEU A 992 -23.11 -0.82 10.50
CA LEU A 992 -22.91 0.41 11.25
C LEU A 992 -21.65 1.14 10.86
N LEU A 993 -20.52 0.48 10.56
CA LEU A 993 -19.34 1.12 10.01
C LEU A 993 -19.59 1.60 8.59
N SER A 994 -20.23 0.77 7.77
CA SER A 994 -20.66 1.18 6.44
C SER A 994 -21.64 2.34 6.52
N CYS A 995 -22.52 2.39 7.54
CA CYS A 995 -23.50 3.42 7.87
C CYS A 995 -22.90 4.59 8.63
N ILE A 996 -21.77 4.50 9.31
CA ILE A 996 -21.05 5.62 9.95
C ILE A 996 -20.24 6.33 8.87
N PHE A 997 -19.65 5.57 7.95
CA PHE A 997 -19.15 6.12 6.70
C PHE A 997 -20.30 6.61 5.80
N PHE A 998 -21.45 5.91 5.77
CA PHE A 998 -22.64 6.36 5.06
C PHE A 998 -23.38 7.48 5.78
N THR A 999 -23.23 7.72 7.08
CA THR A 999 -23.86 8.81 7.86
C THR A 999 -22.93 9.98 8.04
N ALA A 1000 -21.61 9.78 7.93
CA ALA A 1000 -20.73 10.84 7.48
C ALA A 1000 -21.15 11.27 6.06
N SER A 1001 -21.46 10.31 5.18
CA SER A 1001 -21.98 10.60 3.82
C SER A 1001 -23.47 10.99 3.77
N ILE A 1002 -24.30 10.69 4.79
CA ILE A 1002 -25.74 11.00 4.91
C ILE A 1002 -25.95 12.24 5.77
N CYS A 1003 -25.02 12.65 6.64
CA CYS A 1003 -24.95 14.05 7.06
C CYS A 1003 -24.65 14.93 5.84
N LEU A 1004 -23.81 14.46 4.91
CA LEU A 1004 -23.60 15.04 3.58
C LEU A 1004 -24.86 14.93 2.66
N LEU A 1005 -25.67 13.87 2.77
CA LEU A 1005 -26.89 13.69 1.94
C LEU A 1005 -28.17 14.29 2.57
N ASN A 1006 -28.26 14.50 3.88
CA ASN A 1006 -29.37 15.20 4.53
C ASN A 1006 -29.24 16.72 4.33
N GLN A 1007 -28.04 17.24 4.08
CA GLN A 1007 -27.88 18.57 3.49
C GLN A 1007 -28.37 18.64 2.03
N LEU A 1008 -28.44 17.50 1.31
CA LEU A 1008 -29.01 17.41 -0.04
C LEU A 1008 -30.53 17.21 -0.07
N VAL A 1009 -31.15 16.60 0.96
CA VAL A 1009 -32.61 16.36 0.98
C VAL A 1009 -33.40 17.60 1.41
N VAL A 1010 -32.82 18.50 2.21
CA VAL A 1010 -33.46 19.81 2.50
C VAL A 1010 -33.48 20.72 1.26
N VAL A 1011 -32.73 20.39 0.19
CA VAL A 1011 -32.71 21.09 -1.11
C VAL A 1011 -33.74 20.52 -2.11
N CYS A 1012 -34.58 19.54 -1.74
CA CYS A 1012 -35.66 19.04 -2.61
C CYS A 1012 -37.09 19.30 -2.11
N GLU A 1013 -37.27 19.95 -0.96
CA GLU A 1013 -38.60 20.38 -0.46
C GLU A 1013 -38.76 21.91 -0.26
N GLN A 1014 -37.90 22.73 -0.88
CA GLN A 1014 -38.16 24.17 -1.08
C GLN A 1014 -38.03 24.59 -2.55
#